data_AF-A0A5A8CA53-F1
#
_entry.id   AF-A0A5A8CA53-F1
#
_cell.length_a   1.000
_cell.length_b   1.000
_cell.length_c   1.000
_cell.angle_alpha   90.00
_cell.angle_beta   90.00
_cell.angle_gamma   90.00
#
_symmetry.space_group_name_H-M   'P 1'
#
loop_
_entity.id
_entity.type
_entity.pdbx_description
1 polymer ?
#
loop_
_entity_poly.entity_id
_entity_poly.type
_entity_poly.pdbx_seq_one_letter_code
_entity_poly.pdbx_strand_id
1 'polypeptide(L)'
;MASRVYGAMRRLAGPALGGAALAGAAALHASGRCEPAPAAAPAPAARSDAVVPGVIGAIGKTPLLEIRSLSDATGCRIVAKAEHLNPGGSVKDRPAARIILLAEQRGDLPAGGGGTVVEGTGGNTGVGMAMVAAARGHRAVLVMPDSISKDKIALMEAMGARVVLRPAVPFDDPGHYVHTARRIAEATPGGFYGNQFESLENMNAHLFGTGPEIWEQAGGRVDGFVCAAGTGGTIAGVSHAIKERNPSARVYVIDPPGSSLASFVDDGVPAASPGTTVTEGIGIGRITANFAAARVDGAFRGSDEEAVAMMTYLLKHEGLLVGPSAALNLVGAVKLARVLGKGSTVATIICDGGERYRASVLKPGFLAKRGLAAAAEAPRARGDLSFVRHEDMGRTCAACALLGAAVALTGALAVGPNAAKRYLPLDRNSSGFTFLSEEYAPPQFPYGAEESNIAFQSAVAGLDAGSVQLVRTVYVDGMSSTSVRIRNATDSPIRTATASELGKAISLARSQGLSVALSLLLDFNWDVPYMHPGQANATHSLIGEGFTPAQWSAWFASYSAAVLDTAKAAAAAGGVSTFVVATDLDTAFQQEGPWRALVPAVRAVLPESTITVAASAATMAQVGWWDALDVIGWSALPNLTLAANGSADAVEAAWGPSVQAVEAVSAAQAKRVLVTKLGFQSRPGAWALPLHTSRPDFSDCSGWLECYDPEAQAQALEGSLRALTTRRWLAGVFVYAVLSDPSSGGPSDDGATPMGKPAAQVLQRWFGGALEGWAAVETFPGEATIVAAQRRLAAAGPGGEGSRPGGVGVGADAALARRRERAVARAQSGSTWNGFVFGGPDEWSSPYYRYGSVGAMASLDAMAAAGANAVQLVAMRYYEESNSTLVYAKGAFSSSLMSTTGPELVAMAAHARSLGLRTMLSPMIDPDYDLPGNCRQCASPPGPGWRGLVGSDWGEDCSQGSPWAAWHQQYADTFVLPLARLAQAAGLDAFLISHELQSAVEHCPDLWAALLARTRAAFKGQVSVAFNPPVVDNWRQSLPWIRTLDFVGVDCYFPTTVDVPPLPWQDANVSAVAAAWEAPAAKLAALSAGAGDKQIVCTEIGSQSRPWAYSVTVGPRGHEFTPEQCTVWDQCHSHRAQAIFYDGMFTTLYSKPWFDGFTLWLWRADPTSGGPSDDAFTPSGKPETIAVLRDFWGSGRASPSRE
;
A
#
# COMPACT_ATOMS: atom_id res chain seq x y z
N MET A 1 -2.88 -42.42 39.98
CA MET A 1 -1.78 -43.34 39.63
C MET A 1 -0.52 -42.51 39.37
N ALA A 2 0.10 -42.02 40.43
CA ALA A 2 1.30 -41.19 40.43
C ALA A 2 2.10 -41.55 41.70
N SER A 3 3.44 -41.39 41.66
CA SER A 3 4.46 -41.96 42.58
C SER A 3 5.07 -43.27 42.07
N ARG A 4 6.42 -43.29 42.01
CA ARG A 4 7.33 -44.01 41.07
C ARG A 4 7.54 -43.18 39.79
N VAL A 5 8.73 -42.64 39.46
CA VAL A 5 10.10 -43.02 39.82
C VAL A 5 10.96 -41.77 40.09
N TYR A 6 11.23 -41.46 41.37
CA TYR A 6 12.16 -40.38 41.79
C TYR A 6 13.39 -40.93 42.54
N GLY A 7 13.79 -42.17 42.22
CA GLY A 7 14.69 -42.98 43.08
C GLY A 7 15.85 -43.68 42.37
N ALA A 8 16.06 -43.49 41.06
CA ALA A 8 17.05 -44.25 40.31
C ALA A 8 17.80 -43.38 39.27
N MET A 9 18.85 -42.68 39.72
CA MET A 9 20.13 -42.48 38.98
C MET A 9 21.14 -41.63 39.78
N ARG A 10 21.34 -41.97 41.07
CA ARG A 10 22.41 -41.40 41.89
C ARG A 10 23.14 -42.49 42.68
N ARG A 11 23.92 -43.33 41.98
CA ARG A 11 24.94 -44.26 42.53
C ARG A 11 25.67 -45.08 41.43
N LEU A 12 26.59 -44.44 40.71
CA LEU A 12 27.79 -45.08 40.17
C LEU A 12 28.90 -44.02 40.15
N ALA A 13 29.88 -44.16 41.03
CA ALA A 13 31.07 -43.29 41.12
C ALA A 13 32.31 -44.20 41.11
N GLY A 14 33.16 -44.08 40.09
CA GLY A 14 34.51 -43.49 40.22
C GLY A 14 35.59 -44.58 40.10
N PRO A 15 36.90 -44.31 40.32
CA PRO A 15 37.57 -43.00 40.37
C PRO A 15 38.98 -42.96 39.69
N ALA A 16 39.51 -41.73 39.49
CA ALA A 16 40.92 -41.31 39.32
C ALA A 16 40.96 -39.76 39.15
N LEU A 17 42.04 -38.96 39.22
CA LEU A 17 43.34 -38.88 39.93
C LEU A 17 43.80 -37.39 39.75
N GLY A 18 44.59 -36.70 40.59
CA GLY A 18 45.13 -36.96 41.93
C GLY A 18 46.19 -35.89 42.32
N GLY A 19 46.03 -35.19 43.47
CA GLY A 19 46.93 -34.12 43.97
C GLY A 19 46.39 -32.68 43.72
N ALA A 20 46.28 -31.72 44.66
CA ALA A 20 47.00 -31.36 45.90
C ALA A 20 48.41 -30.73 45.65
N ALA A 21 48.86 -29.61 46.26
CA ALA A 21 48.20 -28.64 47.16
C ALA A 21 49.01 -27.31 47.36
N LEU A 22 48.31 -26.27 47.86
CA LEU A 22 48.66 -25.32 48.95
C LEU A 22 49.79 -24.26 48.88
N ALA A 23 49.37 -22.98 48.93
CA ALA A 23 49.72 -21.93 49.91
C ALA A 23 48.58 -20.86 49.85
N GLY A 24 48.06 -20.19 50.89
CA GLY A 24 48.50 -19.96 52.28
C GLY A 24 49.08 -18.54 52.42
N ALA A 25 48.52 -17.58 53.20
CA ALA A 25 47.33 -17.58 54.05
C ALA A 25 46.87 -16.13 54.44
N ALA A 26 45.60 -15.98 54.86
CA ALA A 26 45.07 -15.12 55.94
C ALA A 26 45.29 -13.57 55.96
N ALA A 27 44.46 -12.73 56.61
CA ALA A 27 43.05 -12.80 57.06
C ALA A 27 42.59 -11.40 57.60
N LEU A 28 41.27 -11.23 57.80
CA LEU A 28 40.50 -10.25 58.63
C LEU A 28 39.30 -9.69 57.80
N HIS A 29 38.08 -10.23 57.94
CA HIS A 29 37.01 -9.82 58.89
C HIS A 29 36.48 -8.37 58.65
N ALA A 30 35.17 -8.10 58.52
CA ALA A 30 33.97 -8.92 58.77
C ALA A 30 32.72 -8.41 58.01
N SER A 31 31.67 -9.27 57.90
CA SER A 31 30.29 -9.01 57.40
C SER A 31 30.13 -8.57 55.92
N GLY A 32 29.12 -9.01 55.16
CA GLY A 32 28.13 -10.06 55.38
C GLY A 32 27.02 -10.08 54.30
N ARG A 33 26.59 -11.28 53.90
CA ARG A 33 25.49 -11.60 52.94
C ARG A 33 25.76 -11.32 51.45
N CYS A 34 25.17 -12.16 50.60
CA CYS A 34 25.15 -11.97 49.15
C CYS A 34 24.05 -10.98 48.75
N GLU A 35 24.35 -10.09 47.81
CA GLU A 35 23.37 -9.48 46.92
C GLU A 35 23.88 -9.64 45.46
N PRO A 36 23.06 -10.13 44.52
CA PRO A 36 23.33 -9.94 43.10
C PRO A 36 23.10 -8.47 42.74
N ALA A 37 23.95 -7.91 41.88
CA ALA A 37 23.92 -6.50 41.52
C ALA A 37 22.53 -6.06 41.00
N PRO A 38 22.04 -4.86 41.36
CA PRO A 38 20.75 -4.40 40.91
C PRO A 38 20.76 -4.15 39.40
N ALA A 39 19.84 -4.78 38.68
CA ALA A 39 19.51 -4.36 37.33
C ALA A 39 19.04 -2.90 37.38
N ALA A 40 19.68 -2.02 36.62
CA ALA A 40 19.32 -0.61 36.58
C ALA A 40 17.86 -0.46 36.13
N ALA A 41 17.02 0.10 36.99
CA ALA A 41 15.64 0.42 36.61
C ALA A 41 15.65 1.44 35.47
N PRO A 42 14.80 1.27 34.43
CA PRO A 42 14.70 2.27 33.37
C PRO A 42 14.26 3.60 33.97
N ALA A 43 14.95 4.69 33.59
CA ALA A 43 14.60 6.02 34.04
C ALA A 43 13.16 6.37 33.61
N PRO A 44 12.37 7.03 34.48
CA PRO A 44 11.03 7.46 34.09
C PRO A 44 11.12 8.47 32.96
N ALA A 45 10.34 8.27 31.89
CA ALA A 45 10.20 9.26 30.83
C ALA A 45 9.57 10.53 31.41
N ALA A 46 10.41 11.53 31.68
CA ALA A 46 9.99 12.80 32.22
C ALA A 46 9.06 13.52 31.22
N ARG A 47 8.10 14.30 31.74
CA ARG A 47 7.50 15.37 30.94
C ARG A 47 8.63 16.29 30.48
N SER A 48 8.59 16.75 29.24
CA SER A 48 9.51 17.80 28.78
C SER A 48 9.37 19.03 29.68
N ASP A 49 10.47 19.58 30.19
CA ASP A 49 10.51 20.84 30.96
C ASP A 49 10.12 22.09 30.14
N ALA A 50 9.59 21.90 28.93
CA ALA A 50 9.15 22.93 28.02
C ALA A 50 7.80 23.53 28.45
N VAL A 51 7.72 24.86 28.44
CA VAL A 51 6.49 25.62 28.61
C VAL A 51 5.57 25.36 27.40
N VAL A 52 4.34 24.90 27.66
CA VAL A 52 3.35 24.59 26.61
C VAL A 52 2.36 25.76 26.38
N PRO A 53 1.87 25.97 25.15
CA PRO A 53 0.97 27.08 24.83
C PRO A 53 -0.46 26.81 25.35
N GLY A 54 -0.73 27.32 26.57
CA GLY A 54 -2.05 27.27 27.21
C GLY A 54 -2.53 25.86 27.55
N VAL A 55 -3.82 25.76 27.91
CA VAL A 55 -4.42 24.48 28.36
C VAL A 55 -4.45 23.41 27.27
N ILE A 56 -4.57 23.81 26.00
CA ILE A 56 -4.62 22.88 24.87
C ILE A 56 -3.26 22.20 24.65
N GLY A 57 -2.15 22.94 24.82
CA GLY A 57 -0.79 22.37 24.76
C GLY A 57 -0.48 21.39 25.89
N ALA A 58 -1.31 21.33 26.93
CA ALA A 58 -1.20 20.36 28.03
C ALA A 58 -2.06 19.09 27.83
N ILE A 59 -2.79 18.97 26.72
CA ILE A 59 -3.55 17.77 26.35
C ILE A 59 -2.60 16.75 25.70
N GLY A 60 -2.66 15.49 26.15
CA GLY A 60 -1.80 14.41 25.68
C GLY A 60 -0.48 14.30 26.47
N LYS A 61 0.46 13.49 25.95
CA LYS A 61 1.74 13.14 26.62
C LYS A 61 1.53 12.68 28.07
N THR A 62 0.45 11.92 28.31
CA THR A 62 0.08 11.45 29.64
C THR A 62 1.04 10.35 30.12
N PRO A 63 1.23 10.13 31.44
CA PRO A 63 2.05 9.03 31.93
C PRO A 63 1.51 7.65 31.53
N LEU A 64 2.40 6.68 31.31
CA LEU A 64 2.07 5.26 31.27
C LEU A 64 2.47 4.64 32.61
N LEU A 65 1.50 4.16 33.39
CA LEU A 65 1.70 3.67 34.75
C LEU A 65 1.73 2.14 34.76
N GLU A 66 2.79 1.54 35.31
CA GLU A 66 2.82 0.09 35.56
C GLU A 66 2.03 -0.24 36.82
N ILE A 67 1.03 -1.10 36.70
CA ILE A 67 0.13 -1.49 37.79
C ILE A 67 0.72 -2.73 38.47
N ARG A 68 1.61 -2.50 39.44
CA ARG A 68 2.46 -3.54 40.04
C ARG A 68 1.64 -4.65 40.71
N SER A 69 0.63 -4.30 41.48
CA SER A 69 -0.24 -5.25 42.19
C SER A 69 -1.07 -6.16 41.27
N LEU A 70 -1.25 -5.81 39.99
CA LEU A 70 -1.82 -6.69 38.96
C LEU A 70 -0.72 -7.43 38.19
N SER A 71 0.41 -6.77 37.96
CA SER A 71 1.55 -7.35 37.24
C SER A 71 2.18 -8.51 38.02
N ASP A 72 2.47 -8.30 39.31
CA ASP A 72 2.95 -9.33 40.24
C ASP A 72 2.00 -10.54 40.31
N ALA A 73 0.70 -10.28 40.27
CA ALA A 73 -0.36 -11.28 40.45
C ALA A 73 -0.59 -12.15 39.21
N THR A 74 -0.38 -11.58 38.02
CA THR A 74 -0.56 -12.28 36.73
C THR A 74 0.75 -12.89 36.23
N GLY A 75 1.90 -12.29 36.56
CA GLY A 75 3.19 -12.57 35.93
C GLY A 75 3.33 -11.92 34.55
N CYS A 76 2.47 -10.97 34.21
CA CYS A 76 2.49 -10.18 32.99
C CYS A 76 2.78 -8.72 33.35
N ARG A 77 3.34 -7.92 32.45
CA ARG A 77 3.58 -6.49 32.69
C ARG A 77 2.32 -5.70 32.31
N ILE A 78 1.50 -5.31 33.30
CA ILE A 78 0.26 -4.56 33.05
C ILE A 78 0.54 -3.06 33.17
N VAL A 79 0.37 -2.33 32.07
CA VAL A 79 0.60 -0.88 31.98
C VAL A 79 -0.68 -0.14 31.58
N ALA A 80 -0.95 1.00 32.22
CA ALA A 80 -2.19 1.74 32.06
C ALA A 80 -1.93 3.23 31.78
N LYS A 81 -2.44 3.71 30.65
CA LYS A 81 -2.27 5.08 30.17
C LYS A 81 -3.11 6.04 31.00
N ALA A 82 -2.48 6.99 31.70
CA ALA A 82 -3.10 7.84 32.70
C ALA A 82 -3.87 9.04 32.09
N GLU A 83 -4.87 8.76 31.27
CA GLU A 83 -5.68 9.77 30.57
C GLU A 83 -6.53 10.67 31.48
N HIS A 84 -6.77 10.25 32.73
CA HIS A 84 -7.31 11.11 33.79
C HIS A 84 -6.44 12.33 34.14
N LEU A 85 -5.17 12.37 33.68
CA LEU A 85 -4.22 13.47 33.92
C LEU A 85 -4.15 14.51 32.77
N ASN A 86 -5.02 14.41 31.77
CA ASN A 86 -5.29 15.53 30.86
C ASN A 86 -5.98 16.68 31.64
N PRO A 87 -5.91 17.95 31.19
CA PRO A 87 -6.36 19.10 31.98
C PRO A 87 -7.87 19.18 32.24
N GLY A 88 -8.71 18.67 31.34
CA GLY A 88 -10.16 18.46 31.54
C GLY A 88 -10.47 17.17 32.31
N GLY A 89 -9.43 16.42 32.69
CA GLY A 89 -9.42 15.24 33.56
C GLY A 89 -9.89 13.96 32.90
N SER A 90 -9.78 13.83 31.58
CA SER A 90 -10.24 12.63 30.87
C SER A 90 -9.55 12.35 29.53
N VAL A 91 -9.69 11.12 29.06
CA VAL A 91 -9.35 10.70 27.68
C VAL A 91 -10.11 11.47 26.58
N LYS A 92 -11.23 12.12 26.90
CA LYS A 92 -12.09 12.82 25.92
C LYS A 92 -11.61 14.23 25.58
N ASP A 93 -10.61 14.73 26.29
CA ASP A 93 -9.96 16.00 26.01
C ASP A 93 -9.24 15.97 24.64
N ARG A 94 -8.63 14.81 24.29
CA ARG A 94 -7.95 14.58 23.00
C ARG A 94 -8.87 14.70 21.78
N PRO A 95 -9.98 13.94 21.66
CA PRO A 95 -10.88 14.08 20.53
C PRO A 95 -11.58 15.45 20.51
N ALA A 96 -11.90 16.04 21.67
CA ALA A 96 -12.46 17.40 21.71
C ALA A 96 -11.50 18.45 21.12
N ALA A 97 -10.21 18.40 21.51
CA ALA A 97 -9.18 19.26 20.95
C ALA A 97 -9.02 19.05 19.44
N ARG A 98 -8.89 17.80 18.98
CA ARG A 98 -8.72 17.50 17.55
C ARG A 98 -9.92 17.92 16.71
N ILE A 99 -11.15 17.65 17.16
CA ILE A 99 -12.37 18.00 16.44
C ILE A 99 -12.50 19.51 16.26
N ILE A 100 -12.27 20.30 17.32
CA ILE A 100 -12.41 21.77 17.26
C ILE A 100 -11.26 22.41 16.45
N LEU A 101 -10.01 22.00 16.66
CA LEU A 101 -8.86 22.59 15.95
C LEU A 101 -8.90 22.28 14.44
N LEU A 102 -9.35 21.09 14.04
CA LEU A 102 -9.54 20.77 12.62
C LEU A 102 -10.75 21.50 12.03
N ALA A 103 -11.81 21.73 12.80
CA ALA A 103 -12.94 22.56 12.37
C ALA A 103 -12.51 24.01 12.13
N GLU A 104 -11.66 24.59 12.99
CA GLU A 104 -11.04 25.91 12.73
C GLU A 104 -10.14 25.88 11.49
N GLN A 105 -9.32 24.83 11.32
CA GLN A 105 -8.40 24.71 10.18
C GLN A 105 -9.14 24.58 8.83
N ARG A 106 -10.29 23.89 8.80
CA ARG A 106 -11.15 23.78 7.61
C ARG A 106 -12.04 24.99 7.36
N GLY A 107 -12.18 25.89 8.34
CA GLY A 107 -13.11 27.02 8.30
C GLY A 107 -14.55 26.66 8.69
N ASP A 108 -14.82 25.43 9.13
CA ASP A 108 -16.10 25.03 9.72
C ASP A 108 -16.42 25.84 11.00
N LEU A 109 -15.36 26.26 11.70
CA LEU A 109 -15.38 27.27 12.77
C LEU A 109 -14.48 28.46 12.41
N PRO A 110 -14.81 29.69 12.82
CA PRO A 110 -13.93 30.83 12.64
C PRO A 110 -12.65 30.68 13.47
N ALA A 111 -11.48 30.70 12.81
CA ALA A 111 -10.20 30.57 13.49
C ALA A 111 -9.92 31.74 14.45
N GLY A 112 -9.55 31.42 15.69
CA GLY A 112 -9.21 32.43 16.71
C GLY A 112 -10.40 32.98 17.51
N GLY A 113 -11.60 32.43 17.31
CA GLY A 113 -12.76 32.68 18.16
C GLY A 113 -14.03 33.12 17.42
N GLY A 114 -15.17 33.04 18.10
CA GLY A 114 -16.50 33.18 17.49
C GLY A 114 -17.13 31.83 17.14
N GLY A 115 -18.31 31.83 16.52
CA GLY A 115 -19.08 30.62 16.25
C GLY A 115 -19.64 29.92 17.50
N THR A 116 -20.08 28.66 17.32
CA THR A 116 -20.67 27.83 18.37
C THR A 116 -20.36 26.36 18.13
N VAL A 117 -19.61 25.71 19.03
CA VAL A 117 -19.48 24.25 19.07
C VAL A 117 -20.75 23.67 19.69
N VAL A 118 -21.35 22.68 19.03
CA VAL A 118 -22.55 21.98 19.50
C VAL A 118 -22.27 20.48 19.55
N GLU A 119 -22.54 19.83 20.69
CA GLU A 119 -22.27 18.40 20.87
C GLU A 119 -23.41 17.70 21.62
N GLY A 120 -23.77 16.50 21.15
CA GLY A 120 -24.74 15.63 21.81
C GLY A 120 -24.04 14.74 22.84
N THR A 121 -23.90 15.21 24.09
CA THR A 121 -23.22 14.44 25.14
C THR A 121 -23.52 14.93 26.55
N GLY A 122 -23.72 14.01 27.49
CA GLY A 122 -23.74 14.26 28.94
C GLY A 122 -22.48 13.79 29.68
N GLY A 123 -21.45 13.38 28.94
CA GLY A 123 -20.24 12.74 29.48
C GLY A 123 -18.99 13.63 29.43
N ASN A 124 -17.83 13.01 29.65
CA ASN A 124 -16.53 13.70 29.65
C ASN A 124 -16.21 14.45 28.34
N THR A 125 -16.77 14.05 27.20
CA THR A 125 -16.63 14.80 25.94
C THR A 125 -17.25 16.21 26.04
N GLY A 126 -18.31 16.40 26.82
CA GLY A 126 -18.91 17.73 27.05
C GLY A 126 -17.97 18.65 27.81
N VAL A 127 -17.30 18.11 28.84
CA VAL A 127 -16.25 18.80 29.61
C VAL A 127 -15.07 19.19 28.70
N GLY A 128 -14.59 18.24 27.88
CA GLY A 128 -13.51 18.51 26.91
C GLY A 128 -13.89 19.56 25.87
N MET A 129 -15.09 19.47 25.28
CA MET A 129 -15.59 20.44 24.30
C MET A 129 -15.78 21.83 24.92
N ALA A 130 -16.33 21.93 26.13
CA ALA A 130 -16.48 23.20 26.84
C ALA A 130 -15.12 23.86 27.13
N MET A 131 -14.16 23.10 27.67
CA MET A 131 -12.81 23.59 27.97
C MET A 131 -12.08 24.08 26.71
N VAL A 132 -12.09 23.29 25.62
CA VAL A 132 -11.41 23.65 24.38
C VAL A 132 -12.12 24.82 23.68
N ALA A 133 -13.45 24.83 23.63
CA ALA A 133 -14.22 25.95 23.07
C ALA A 133 -13.89 27.27 23.81
N ALA A 134 -13.90 27.26 25.15
CA ALA A 134 -13.52 28.41 25.95
C ALA A 134 -12.07 28.87 25.68
N ALA A 135 -11.13 27.92 25.58
CA ALA A 135 -9.72 28.21 25.29
C ALA A 135 -9.46 28.72 23.86
N ARG A 136 -10.37 28.48 22.91
CA ARG A 136 -10.33 28.99 21.52
C ARG A 136 -11.25 30.19 21.27
N GLY A 137 -12.05 30.61 22.25
CA GLY A 137 -12.99 31.73 22.11
C GLY A 137 -14.30 31.38 21.38
N HIS A 138 -14.67 30.11 21.30
CA HIS A 138 -15.97 29.65 20.78
C HIS A 138 -17.00 29.54 21.91
N ARG A 139 -18.29 29.66 21.57
CA ARG A 139 -19.39 29.26 22.48
C ARG A 139 -19.54 27.74 22.45
N ALA A 140 -19.95 27.12 23.56
CA ALA A 140 -20.30 25.70 23.61
C ALA A 140 -21.79 25.51 23.94
N VAL A 141 -22.47 24.61 23.22
CA VAL A 141 -23.84 24.15 23.51
C VAL A 141 -23.83 22.63 23.62
N LEU A 142 -24.19 22.11 24.78
CA LEU A 142 -24.14 20.68 25.08
C LEU A 142 -25.55 20.14 25.29
N VAL A 143 -25.97 19.22 24.41
CA VAL A 143 -27.31 18.62 24.48
C VAL A 143 -27.21 17.24 25.10
N MET A 144 -27.96 16.99 26.16
CA MET A 144 -27.83 15.76 26.96
C MET A 144 -29.15 15.29 27.56
N PRO A 145 -29.24 14.01 27.98
CA PRO A 145 -30.38 13.53 28.75
C PRO A 145 -30.57 14.30 30.08
N ASP A 146 -31.81 14.43 30.52
CA ASP A 146 -32.19 14.96 31.84
C ASP A 146 -31.82 14.03 33.01
N SER A 147 -31.41 12.79 32.73
CA SER A 147 -30.91 11.80 33.68
C SER A 147 -29.46 11.99 34.11
N ILE A 148 -28.72 12.94 33.51
CA ILE A 148 -27.32 13.24 33.85
C ILE A 148 -27.23 13.88 35.25
N SER A 149 -26.14 13.61 35.97
CA SER A 149 -25.98 14.12 37.35
C SER A 149 -25.87 15.65 37.39
N LYS A 150 -26.50 16.27 38.39
CA LYS A 150 -26.49 17.72 38.59
C LYS A 150 -25.07 18.28 38.70
N ASP A 151 -24.17 17.55 39.35
CA ASP A 151 -22.77 17.95 39.51
C ASP A 151 -22.04 18.04 38.15
N LYS A 152 -22.36 17.17 37.19
CA LYS A 152 -21.79 17.20 35.83
C LYS A 152 -22.37 18.33 34.99
N ILE A 153 -23.69 18.59 35.11
CA ILE A 153 -24.35 19.73 34.47
C ILE A 153 -23.72 21.04 34.98
N ALA A 154 -23.65 21.20 36.31
CA ALA A 154 -23.08 22.39 36.95
C ALA A 154 -21.59 22.60 36.59
N LEU A 155 -20.80 21.53 36.43
CA LEU A 155 -19.41 21.63 35.97
C LEU A 155 -19.33 22.18 34.54
N MET A 156 -20.17 21.69 33.62
CA MET A 156 -20.18 22.14 32.22
C MET A 156 -20.70 23.59 32.10
N GLU A 157 -21.72 23.96 32.88
CA GLU A 157 -22.22 25.33 32.97
C GLU A 157 -21.17 26.29 33.56
N ALA A 158 -20.45 25.87 34.61
CA ALA A 158 -19.35 26.65 35.19
C ALA A 158 -18.14 26.81 34.23
N MET A 159 -17.97 25.91 33.26
CA MET A 159 -17.02 26.04 32.15
C MET A 159 -17.54 26.93 31.01
N GLY A 160 -18.71 27.55 31.15
CA GLY A 160 -19.29 28.48 30.18
C GLY A 160 -20.10 27.82 29.06
N ALA A 161 -20.38 26.51 29.14
CA ALA A 161 -21.23 25.84 28.16
C ALA A 161 -22.72 26.03 28.48
N ARG A 162 -23.53 26.29 27.45
CA ARG A 162 -24.99 26.24 27.57
C ARG A 162 -25.46 24.79 27.51
N VAL A 163 -26.02 24.27 28.60
CA VAL A 163 -26.62 22.93 28.62
C VAL A 163 -28.06 22.97 28.11
N VAL A 164 -28.45 21.96 27.32
CA VAL A 164 -29.82 21.74 26.83
C VAL A 164 -30.25 20.32 27.20
N LEU A 165 -31.18 20.21 28.14
CA LEU A 165 -31.70 18.92 28.61
C LEU A 165 -32.80 18.39 27.67
N ARG A 166 -32.80 17.08 27.48
CA ARG A 166 -33.80 16.32 26.70
C ARG A 166 -34.22 15.07 27.46
N PRO A 167 -35.46 14.58 27.33
CA PRO A 167 -35.83 13.27 27.85
C PRO A 167 -34.95 12.17 27.26
N ALA A 168 -34.62 11.15 28.06
CA ALA A 168 -33.97 9.95 27.56
C ALA A 168 -34.94 9.13 26.69
N VAL A 169 -34.64 9.01 25.39
CA VAL A 169 -35.41 8.24 24.39
C VAL A 169 -34.45 7.31 23.61
N PRO A 170 -34.96 6.32 22.85
CA PRO A 170 -34.17 5.53 21.91
C PRO A 170 -33.44 6.36 20.83
N PHE A 171 -32.44 5.78 20.15
CA PHE A 171 -31.61 6.50 19.17
C PHE A 171 -32.34 6.81 17.85
N ASP A 172 -33.35 6.01 17.49
CA ASP A 172 -34.21 6.20 16.32
C ASP A 172 -35.27 7.30 16.52
N ASP A 173 -35.56 7.69 17.76
CA ASP A 173 -36.47 8.80 18.08
C ASP A 173 -35.84 10.17 17.68
N PRO A 174 -36.47 10.99 16.82
CA PRO A 174 -35.94 12.30 16.41
C PRO A 174 -35.71 13.31 17.56
N GLY A 175 -36.34 13.08 18.71
CA GLY A 175 -36.18 13.82 19.96
C GLY A 175 -34.91 13.47 20.75
N HIS A 176 -34.17 12.42 20.35
CA HIS A 176 -32.90 12.00 20.94
C HIS A 176 -31.89 13.17 21.01
N TYR A 177 -31.07 13.18 22.06
CA TYR A 177 -30.18 14.31 22.36
C TYR A 177 -29.14 14.55 21.25
N VAL A 178 -28.66 13.49 20.57
CA VAL A 178 -27.73 13.57 19.42
C VAL A 178 -28.39 14.25 18.21
N HIS A 179 -29.60 13.84 17.82
CA HIS A 179 -30.34 14.46 16.70
C HIS A 179 -30.77 15.90 17.02
N THR A 180 -31.04 16.17 18.30
CA THR A 180 -31.32 17.52 18.78
C THR A 180 -30.07 18.41 18.75
N ALA A 181 -28.89 17.89 19.10
CA ALA A 181 -27.61 18.60 18.96
C ALA A 181 -27.32 18.97 17.51
N ARG A 182 -27.47 18.01 16.59
CA ARG A 182 -27.31 18.25 15.15
C ARG A 182 -28.22 19.38 14.65
N ARG A 183 -29.52 19.31 14.94
CA ARG A 183 -30.49 20.36 14.56
C ARG A 183 -30.18 21.73 15.18
N ILE A 184 -29.68 21.77 16.42
CA ILE A 184 -29.26 23.02 17.07
C ILE A 184 -28.02 23.60 16.39
N ALA A 185 -27.07 22.78 15.95
CA ALA A 185 -25.92 23.24 15.17
C ALA A 185 -26.36 23.84 13.83
N GLU A 186 -27.15 23.07 13.06
CA GLU A 186 -27.67 23.46 11.74
C GLU A 186 -28.53 24.75 11.80
N ALA A 187 -29.28 24.95 12.89
CA ALA A 187 -30.09 26.16 13.11
C ALA A 187 -29.32 27.34 13.75
N THR A 188 -28.06 27.17 14.16
CA THR A 188 -27.26 28.22 14.79
C THR A 188 -26.32 28.84 13.75
N PRO A 189 -26.39 30.16 13.48
CA PRO A 189 -25.40 30.84 12.63
C PRO A 189 -23.97 30.67 13.19
N GLY A 190 -23.07 30.12 12.38
CA GLY A 190 -21.71 29.73 12.80
C GLY A 190 -21.69 28.52 13.76
N GLY A 191 -22.73 27.68 13.73
CA GLY A 191 -22.83 26.46 14.51
C GLY A 191 -22.12 25.28 13.87
N PHE A 192 -21.26 24.61 14.64
CA PHE A 192 -20.51 23.42 14.22
C PHE A 192 -20.92 22.22 15.08
N TYR A 193 -21.22 21.09 14.44
CA TYR A 193 -21.62 19.85 15.13
C TYR A 193 -20.41 18.92 15.30
N GLY A 194 -19.97 18.69 16.55
CA GLY A 194 -18.73 17.94 16.85
C GLY A 194 -18.80 16.44 16.49
N ASN A 195 -19.98 15.84 16.62
CA ASN A 195 -20.33 14.49 16.16
C ASN A 195 -19.37 13.38 16.61
N GLN A 196 -19.07 13.28 17.91
CA GLN A 196 -18.03 12.35 18.42
C GLN A 196 -18.24 10.87 18.08
N PHE A 197 -19.47 10.45 17.72
CA PHE A 197 -19.80 9.06 17.42
C PHE A 197 -19.41 8.67 15.99
N GLU A 198 -19.74 9.52 15.00
CA GLU A 198 -19.48 9.21 13.58
C GLU A 198 -18.27 9.94 12.99
N SER A 199 -17.76 10.99 13.64
CA SER A 199 -16.52 11.65 13.23
C SER A 199 -15.31 10.77 13.52
N LEU A 200 -14.62 10.29 12.48
CA LEU A 200 -13.36 9.55 12.61
C LEU A 200 -12.21 10.38 13.19
N GLU A 201 -12.37 11.71 13.33
CA GLU A 201 -11.40 12.52 14.07
C GLU A 201 -11.29 12.15 15.54
N ASN A 202 -12.30 11.47 16.09
CA ASN A 202 -12.22 10.86 17.41
C ASN A 202 -11.19 9.71 17.43
N MET A 203 -11.30 8.73 16.52
CA MET A 203 -10.30 7.69 16.31
C MET A 203 -8.90 8.27 16.01
N ASN A 204 -8.82 9.25 15.12
CA ASN A 204 -7.55 9.85 14.71
C ASN A 204 -6.82 10.55 15.87
N ALA A 205 -7.53 11.12 16.86
CA ALA A 205 -6.93 11.68 18.06
C ALA A 205 -6.18 10.62 18.91
N HIS A 206 -6.54 9.36 18.76
CA HIS A 206 -5.92 8.23 19.44
C HIS A 206 -4.87 7.53 18.54
N LEU A 207 -5.10 7.44 17.22
CA LEU A 207 -4.12 6.94 16.24
C LEU A 207 -2.86 7.80 16.18
N PHE A 208 -2.99 9.12 16.11
CA PHE A 208 -1.86 10.05 16.01
C PHE A 208 -1.39 10.59 17.39
N GLY A 209 -1.87 9.99 18.49
CA GLY A 209 -1.59 10.47 19.84
C GLY A 209 -1.47 9.32 20.85
N THR A 210 -2.60 8.88 21.41
CA THR A 210 -2.60 7.89 22.51
C THR A 210 -1.87 6.59 22.18
N GLY A 211 -2.02 6.07 20.96
CA GLY A 211 -1.40 4.81 20.51
C GLY A 211 0.12 4.86 20.41
N PRO A 212 0.70 5.78 19.62
CA PRO A 212 2.15 6.01 19.56
C PRO A 212 2.76 6.29 20.93
N GLU A 213 2.11 7.15 21.74
CA GLU A 213 2.58 7.42 23.10
C GLU A 213 2.64 6.15 23.97
N ILE A 214 1.65 5.24 23.87
CA ILE A 214 1.67 3.95 24.59
C ILE A 214 2.83 3.08 24.08
N TRP A 215 3.01 2.98 22.76
CA TRP A 215 4.05 2.16 22.14
C TRP A 215 5.47 2.62 22.57
N GLU A 216 5.74 3.91 22.47
CA GLU A 216 7.01 4.53 22.86
C GLU A 216 7.29 4.36 24.35
N GLN A 217 6.31 4.70 25.20
CA GLN A 217 6.46 4.61 26.67
C GLN A 217 6.56 3.17 27.18
N ALA A 218 6.03 2.18 26.44
CA ALA A 218 6.22 0.76 26.73
C ALA A 218 7.60 0.23 26.29
N GLY A 219 8.37 1.01 25.52
CA GLY A 219 9.65 0.59 24.94
C GLY A 219 9.50 -0.31 23.71
N GLY A 220 8.45 -0.11 22.92
CA GLY A 220 8.14 -0.90 21.72
C GLY A 220 7.69 -2.34 22.00
N ARG A 221 7.15 -2.59 23.19
CA ARG A 221 6.72 -3.94 23.63
C ARG A 221 5.30 -3.88 24.18
N VAL A 222 4.34 -4.20 23.33
CA VAL A 222 2.93 -4.38 23.72
C VAL A 222 2.42 -5.62 23.02
N ASP A 223 2.09 -6.65 23.81
CA ASP A 223 1.62 -7.96 23.34
C ASP A 223 0.08 -8.06 23.37
N GLY A 224 -0.56 -7.16 24.11
CA GLY A 224 -2.00 -6.97 24.04
C GLY A 224 -2.47 -5.60 24.52
N PHE A 225 -3.63 -5.20 24.04
CA PHE A 225 -4.32 -3.99 24.46
C PHE A 225 -5.78 -4.29 24.77
N VAL A 226 -6.34 -3.65 25.80
CA VAL A 226 -7.76 -3.82 26.13
C VAL A 226 -8.37 -2.57 26.71
N CYS A 227 -9.54 -2.19 26.23
CA CYS A 227 -10.40 -1.21 26.89
C CYS A 227 -11.87 -1.39 26.53
N ALA A 228 -12.74 -0.89 27.39
CA ALA A 228 -14.15 -0.70 27.12
C ALA A 228 -14.36 0.44 26.11
N ALA A 229 -15.40 0.30 25.29
CA ALA A 229 -15.75 1.26 24.26
C ALA A 229 -17.12 1.91 24.53
N GLY A 230 -17.19 3.22 24.28
CA GLY A 230 -18.46 3.95 24.14
C GLY A 230 -18.63 4.41 22.70
N THR A 231 -17.87 5.42 22.29
CA THR A 231 -17.79 5.86 20.89
C THR A 231 -16.95 4.94 20.01
N GLY A 232 -16.05 4.14 20.58
CA GLY A 232 -15.09 3.30 19.85
C GLY A 232 -13.76 3.97 19.48
N GLY A 233 -13.67 5.30 19.45
CA GLY A 233 -12.48 6.02 18.94
C GLY A 233 -11.17 5.62 19.62
N THR A 234 -11.17 5.44 20.95
CA THR A 234 -9.96 5.06 21.69
C THR A 234 -9.48 3.65 21.36
N ILE A 235 -10.37 2.64 21.30
CA ILE A 235 -9.97 1.28 20.94
C ILE A 235 -9.57 1.21 19.46
N ALA A 236 -10.25 1.94 18.58
CA ALA A 236 -9.94 1.97 17.15
C ALA A 236 -8.56 2.58 16.86
N GLY A 237 -8.28 3.77 17.37
CA GLY A 237 -7.01 4.46 17.11
C GLY A 237 -5.80 3.78 17.78
N VAL A 238 -5.97 3.27 19.00
CA VAL A 238 -4.89 2.53 19.69
C VAL A 238 -4.68 1.14 19.07
N SER A 239 -5.73 0.43 18.64
CA SER A 239 -5.58 -0.87 17.97
C SER A 239 -4.85 -0.76 16.64
N HIS A 240 -5.08 0.30 15.87
CA HIS A 240 -4.31 0.62 14.67
C HIS A 240 -2.83 0.85 15.02
N ALA A 241 -2.53 1.88 15.82
CA ALA A 241 -1.16 2.24 16.17
C ALA A 241 -0.33 1.08 16.77
N ILE A 242 -0.96 0.17 17.54
CA ILE A 242 -0.29 -1.00 18.06
C ILE A 242 -0.12 -2.08 16.99
N LYS A 243 -1.16 -2.42 16.21
CA LYS A 243 -1.09 -3.52 15.23
C LYS A 243 -0.26 -3.22 13.99
N GLU A 244 -0.14 -1.95 13.59
CA GLU A 244 0.84 -1.48 12.57
C GLU A 244 2.28 -1.87 12.97
N ARG A 245 2.59 -1.85 14.27
CA ARG A 245 3.95 -2.05 14.81
C ARG A 245 4.17 -3.44 15.40
N ASN A 246 3.10 -4.09 15.87
CA ASN A 246 3.05 -5.49 16.27
C ASN A 246 1.74 -6.13 15.79
N PRO A 247 1.71 -6.73 14.59
CA PRO A 247 0.52 -7.40 14.06
C PRO A 247 0.01 -8.56 14.94
N SER A 248 0.86 -9.13 15.81
CA SER A 248 0.49 -10.21 16.73
C SER A 248 -0.15 -9.73 18.04
N ALA A 249 -0.17 -8.43 18.31
CA ALA A 249 -0.71 -7.88 19.54
C ALA A 249 -2.23 -8.10 19.64
N ARG A 250 -2.68 -8.72 20.75
CA ARG A 250 -4.10 -9.06 20.94
C ARG A 250 -4.89 -7.86 21.50
N VAL A 251 -5.84 -7.35 20.74
CA VAL A 251 -6.72 -6.24 21.08
C VAL A 251 -8.08 -6.77 21.51
N TYR A 252 -8.52 -6.50 22.74
CA TYR A 252 -9.84 -6.91 23.22
C TYR A 252 -10.71 -5.72 23.62
N VAL A 253 -12.01 -5.79 23.34
CA VAL A 253 -12.99 -4.93 24.02
C VAL A 253 -13.39 -5.57 25.35
N ILE A 254 -13.58 -4.79 26.43
CA ILE A 254 -14.32 -5.27 27.60
C ILE A 254 -15.65 -4.54 27.72
N ASP A 255 -16.75 -5.28 27.55
CA ASP A 255 -18.08 -4.75 27.34
C ASP A 255 -18.94 -4.88 28.61
N PRO A 256 -19.61 -3.80 29.08
CA PRO A 256 -20.45 -3.83 30.27
C PRO A 256 -21.89 -4.31 29.98
N PRO A 257 -22.70 -4.65 31.02
CA PRO A 257 -24.09 -5.09 30.83
C PRO A 257 -24.98 -3.98 30.24
N GLY A 258 -25.86 -4.35 29.32
CA GLY A 258 -26.70 -3.41 28.56
C GLY A 258 -26.08 -2.94 27.23
N SER A 259 -24.82 -3.30 26.95
CA SER A 259 -24.13 -3.00 25.70
C SER A 259 -24.30 -4.12 24.66
N SER A 260 -24.16 -3.76 23.37
CA SER A 260 -24.23 -4.67 22.22
C SER A 260 -22.86 -5.03 21.63
N LEU A 261 -21.76 -4.45 22.12
CA LEU A 261 -20.46 -4.53 21.42
C LEU A 261 -19.84 -5.93 21.50
N ALA A 262 -19.95 -6.63 22.63
CA ALA A 262 -19.44 -8.00 22.74
C ALA A 262 -20.20 -8.98 21.84
N SER A 263 -21.53 -8.86 21.72
CA SER A 263 -22.29 -9.70 20.78
C SER A 263 -21.98 -9.35 19.32
N PHE A 264 -21.71 -8.08 19.00
CA PHE A 264 -21.24 -7.72 17.66
C PHE A 264 -19.86 -8.31 17.35
N VAL A 265 -18.93 -8.36 18.31
CA VAL A 265 -17.60 -8.95 18.12
C VAL A 265 -17.64 -10.48 18.08
N ASP A 266 -18.48 -11.13 18.89
CA ASP A 266 -18.59 -12.59 18.97
C ASP A 266 -19.45 -13.18 17.84
N ASP A 267 -20.59 -12.54 17.53
CA ASP A 267 -21.66 -13.07 16.69
C ASP A 267 -21.85 -12.29 15.37
N GLY A 268 -21.15 -11.16 15.17
CA GLY A 268 -21.34 -10.25 14.05
C GLY A 268 -22.62 -9.41 14.11
N VAL A 269 -23.47 -9.59 15.13
CA VAL A 269 -24.79 -8.96 15.26
C VAL A 269 -24.87 -8.16 16.56
N PRO A 270 -25.21 -6.85 16.54
CA PRO A 270 -25.27 -6.05 17.76
C PRO A 270 -26.55 -6.36 18.57
N ALA A 271 -26.49 -7.34 19.47
CA ALA A 271 -27.55 -7.65 20.43
C ALA A 271 -27.19 -7.15 21.84
N ALA A 272 -28.06 -6.33 22.43
CA ALA A 272 -27.83 -5.76 23.76
C ALA A 272 -27.87 -6.84 24.85
N SER A 273 -26.81 -6.93 25.63
CA SER A 273 -26.73 -7.84 26.78
C SER A 273 -27.77 -7.48 27.86
N PRO A 274 -28.39 -8.45 28.56
CA PRO A 274 -29.39 -8.15 29.58
C PRO A 274 -28.84 -7.31 30.74
N GLY A 275 -29.63 -6.34 31.21
CA GLY A 275 -29.33 -5.50 32.36
C GLY A 275 -28.92 -4.07 32.00
N THR A 276 -28.38 -3.35 32.99
CA THR A 276 -27.88 -1.97 32.85
C THR A 276 -26.65 -1.80 33.72
N THR A 277 -25.62 -1.12 33.22
CA THR A 277 -24.40 -0.81 33.99
C THR A 277 -24.51 0.47 34.84
N VAL A 278 -23.83 0.52 35.97
CA VAL A 278 -23.51 1.76 36.72
C VAL A 278 -22.29 2.49 36.17
N THR A 279 -21.60 1.92 35.18
CA THR A 279 -20.37 2.46 34.60
C THR A 279 -20.70 3.45 33.49
N GLU A 280 -20.33 4.70 33.69
CA GLU A 280 -20.67 5.79 32.75
C GLU A 280 -19.62 5.95 31.63
N GLY A 281 -20.09 6.27 30.42
CA GLY A 281 -19.23 6.66 29.28
C GLY A 281 -18.71 5.50 28.39
N ILE A 282 -19.17 4.28 28.65
CA ILE A 282 -18.89 3.05 27.90
C ILE A 282 -20.18 2.22 27.76
N GLY A 283 -20.20 1.29 26.82
CA GLY A 283 -21.35 0.48 26.47
C GLY A 283 -22.34 1.25 25.57
N ILE A 284 -22.79 0.63 24.49
CA ILE A 284 -23.74 1.24 23.55
C ILE A 284 -24.53 0.17 22.79
N GLY A 285 -25.80 0.45 22.52
CA GLY A 285 -26.72 -0.46 21.83
C GLY A 285 -26.55 -0.54 20.30
N ARG A 286 -25.60 0.20 19.72
CA ARG A 286 -25.38 0.29 18.26
C ARG A 286 -23.89 0.40 17.93
N ILE A 287 -23.53 0.05 16.70
CA ILE A 287 -22.19 0.30 16.17
C ILE A 287 -22.08 1.76 15.70
N THR A 288 -20.90 2.34 15.87
CA THR A 288 -20.50 3.69 15.46
C THR A 288 -19.45 3.58 14.35
N ALA A 289 -19.30 4.60 13.49
CA ALA A 289 -18.23 4.59 12.49
C ALA A 289 -16.84 4.37 13.11
N ASN A 290 -16.61 4.97 14.28
CA ASN A 290 -15.38 4.79 15.05
C ASN A 290 -15.17 3.35 15.55
N PHE A 291 -16.20 2.63 16.05
CA PHE A 291 -16.02 1.24 16.50
C PHE A 291 -15.96 0.26 15.32
N ALA A 292 -16.69 0.52 14.24
CA ALA A 292 -16.59 -0.26 12.99
C ALA A 292 -15.17 -0.24 12.41
N ALA A 293 -14.42 0.85 12.63
CA ALA A 293 -13.02 1.00 12.26
C ALA A 293 -12.02 0.44 13.31
N ALA A 294 -12.43 -0.39 14.27
CA ALA A 294 -11.51 -0.96 15.27
C ALA A 294 -10.96 -2.35 14.89
N ARG A 295 -9.64 -2.57 15.04
CA ARG A 295 -8.99 -3.88 14.79
C ARG A 295 -8.99 -4.74 16.06
N VAL A 296 -10.14 -5.28 16.45
CA VAL A 296 -10.31 -6.13 17.65
C VAL A 296 -10.20 -7.64 17.35
N ASP A 297 -9.66 -8.41 18.29
CA ASP A 297 -9.47 -9.87 18.23
C ASP A 297 -10.45 -10.67 19.11
N GLY A 298 -11.34 -9.99 19.81
CA GLY A 298 -12.32 -10.59 20.71
C GLY A 298 -12.91 -9.62 21.72
N ALA A 299 -13.88 -10.13 22.48
CA ALA A 299 -14.54 -9.39 23.55
C ALA A 299 -14.47 -10.17 24.88
N PHE A 300 -14.38 -9.43 25.98
CA PHE A 300 -14.71 -9.92 27.32
C PHE A 300 -16.00 -9.25 27.80
N ARG A 301 -16.79 -9.97 28.60
CA ARG A 301 -17.92 -9.37 29.32
C ARG A 301 -17.44 -9.00 30.72
N GLY A 302 -17.59 -7.74 31.08
CA GLY A 302 -17.23 -7.24 32.40
C GLY A 302 -18.48 -6.90 33.22
N SER A 303 -18.49 -7.17 34.53
CA SER A 303 -19.63 -6.82 35.39
C SER A 303 -19.38 -5.59 36.27
N ASP A 304 -20.46 -4.96 36.74
CA ASP A 304 -20.38 -3.86 37.69
C ASP A 304 -19.76 -4.28 39.03
N GLU A 305 -19.96 -5.54 39.45
CA GLU A 305 -19.27 -6.08 40.64
C GLU A 305 -17.76 -6.16 40.40
N GLU A 306 -17.32 -6.60 39.21
CA GLU A 306 -15.89 -6.65 38.85
C GLU A 306 -15.28 -5.24 38.83
N ALA A 307 -15.99 -4.25 38.25
CA ALA A 307 -15.56 -2.85 38.23
C ALA A 307 -15.41 -2.26 39.64
N VAL A 308 -16.46 -2.34 40.47
CA VAL A 308 -16.45 -1.83 41.85
C VAL A 308 -15.39 -2.54 42.70
N ALA A 309 -15.24 -3.85 42.53
CA ALA A 309 -14.20 -4.63 43.20
C ALA A 309 -12.79 -4.19 42.81
N MET A 310 -12.56 -3.94 41.51
CA MET A 310 -11.27 -3.46 40.99
C MET A 310 -10.97 -2.03 41.44
N MET A 311 -11.96 -1.12 41.47
CA MET A 311 -11.79 0.23 42.04
C MET A 311 -11.25 0.17 43.48
N THR A 312 -11.86 -0.64 44.34
CA THR A 312 -11.42 -0.79 45.73
C THR A 312 -10.05 -1.46 45.83
N TYR A 313 -9.77 -2.46 44.99
CA TYR A 313 -8.47 -3.15 44.95
C TYR A 313 -7.34 -2.17 44.60
N LEU A 314 -7.50 -1.38 43.53
CA LEU A 314 -6.53 -0.38 43.08
C LEU A 314 -6.32 0.72 44.11
N LEU A 315 -7.39 1.23 44.72
CA LEU A 315 -7.29 2.25 45.76
C LEU A 315 -6.50 1.73 46.99
N LYS A 316 -6.70 0.47 47.37
CA LYS A 316 -6.04 -0.14 48.54
C LYS A 316 -4.59 -0.53 48.29
N HIS A 317 -4.24 -1.01 47.09
CA HIS A 317 -2.94 -1.62 46.81
C HIS A 317 -2.01 -0.79 45.91
N GLU A 318 -2.55 0.20 45.17
CA GLU A 318 -1.77 1.14 44.34
C GLU A 318 -1.96 2.62 44.78
N GLY A 319 -2.98 2.92 45.58
CA GLY A 319 -3.39 4.30 45.86
C GLY A 319 -4.12 5.00 44.69
N LEU A 320 -4.49 4.25 43.64
CA LEU A 320 -5.08 4.79 42.42
C LEU A 320 -6.62 4.92 42.54
N LEU A 321 -7.10 6.14 42.70
CA LEU A 321 -8.54 6.48 42.70
C LEU A 321 -9.04 6.69 41.26
N VAL A 322 -9.45 5.61 40.60
CA VAL A 322 -9.88 5.62 39.18
C VAL A 322 -11.41 5.59 39.03
N GLY A 323 -11.93 6.04 37.88
CA GLY A 323 -13.33 5.86 37.51
C GLY A 323 -13.71 4.38 37.25
N PRO A 324 -15.00 4.02 37.29
CA PRO A 324 -15.47 2.65 37.06
C PRO A 324 -15.13 2.14 35.64
N SER A 325 -15.06 3.02 34.64
CA SER A 325 -14.67 2.62 33.27
C SER A 325 -13.18 2.22 33.19
N ALA A 326 -12.31 2.95 33.90
CA ALA A 326 -10.90 2.61 34.07
C ALA A 326 -10.68 1.35 34.90
N ALA A 327 -11.52 1.11 35.91
CA ALA A 327 -11.49 -0.13 36.68
C ALA A 327 -11.92 -1.34 35.82
N LEU A 328 -12.97 -1.20 35.00
CA LEU A 328 -13.39 -2.24 34.06
C LEU A 328 -12.29 -2.52 33.02
N ASN A 329 -11.63 -1.50 32.50
CA ASN A 329 -10.46 -1.63 31.63
C ASN A 329 -9.36 -2.50 32.28
N LEU A 330 -9.09 -2.32 33.58
CA LEU A 330 -8.11 -3.10 34.33
C LEU A 330 -8.59 -4.53 34.68
N VAL A 331 -9.89 -4.76 34.83
CA VAL A 331 -10.47 -6.12 34.82
C VAL A 331 -10.19 -6.80 33.48
N GLY A 332 -10.39 -6.08 32.37
CA GLY A 332 -10.04 -6.53 31.02
C GLY A 332 -8.56 -6.84 30.87
N ALA A 333 -7.67 -6.01 31.42
CA ALA A 333 -6.22 -6.24 31.41
C ALA A 333 -5.84 -7.53 32.16
N VAL A 334 -6.48 -7.84 33.28
CA VAL A 334 -6.29 -9.12 34.00
C VAL A 334 -6.83 -10.31 33.17
N LYS A 335 -7.99 -10.17 32.52
CA LYS A 335 -8.55 -11.22 31.64
C LYS A 335 -7.61 -11.48 30.44
N LEU A 336 -7.12 -10.43 29.78
CA LEU A 336 -6.18 -10.54 28.67
C LEU A 336 -4.80 -11.08 29.08
N ALA A 337 -4.29 -10.69 30.25
CA ALA A 337 -3.06 -11.24 30.82
C ALA A 337 -3.16 -12.76 31.08
N ARG A 338 -4.33 -13.26 31.49
CA ARG A 338 -4.60 -14.71 31.63
C ARG A 338 -4.63 -15.44 30.28
N VAL A 339 -5.05 -14.76 29.20
CA VAL A 339 -5.07 -15.33 27.84
C VAL A 339 -3.67 -15.37 27.22
N LEU A 340 -2.90 -14.28 27.31
CA LEU A 340 -1.55 -14.19 26.74
C LEU A 340 -0.51 -15.00 27.52
N GLY A 341 -0.69 -15.14 28.83
CA GLY A 341 0.25 -15.84 29.69
C GLY A 341 1.44 -14.99 30.14
N LYS A 342 2.24 -15.58 31.03
CA LYS A 342 3.32 -14.87 31.76
C LYS A 342 4.42 -14.37 30.82
N GLY A 343 4.96 -13.20 31.15
CA GLY A 343 6.00 -12.51 30.39
C GLY A 343 5.48 -11.48 29.38
N SER A 344 4.20 -11.53 29.01
CA SER A 344 3.58 -10.58 28.08
C SER A 344 3.35 -9.20 28.71
N THR A 345 3.35 -8.15 27.88
CA THR A 345 3.02 -6.77 28.25
C THR A 345 1.61 -6.41 27.77
N VAL A 346 0.72 -6.06 28.71
CA VAL A 346 -0.68 -5.71 28.44
C VAL A 346 -0.90 -4.23 28.72
N ALA A 347 -1.29 -3.47 27.69
CA ALA A 347 -1.62 -2.07 27.78
C ALA A 347 -3.13 -1.82 27.96
N THR A 348 -3.49 -0.79 28.71
CA THR A 348 -4.89 -0.35 28.89
C THR A 348 -4.98 1.15 29.19
N ILE A 349 -6.19 1.68 29.42
CA ILE A 349 -6.46 3.13 29.60
C ILE A 349 -7.11 3.41 30.96
N ILE A 350 -6.59 4.38 31.72
CA ILE A 350 -7.28 5.00 32.85
C ILE A 350 -8.04 6.22 32.34
N CYS A 351 -9.27 5.99 31.88
CA CYS A 351 -10.10 6.97 31.15
C CYS A 351 -10.33 8.28 31.89
N ASP A 352 -10.60 8.23 33.20
CA ASP A 352 -10.89 9.36 34.07
C ASP A 352 -10.72 9.01 35.56
N GLY A 353 -10.74 10.04 36.41
CA GLY A 353 -10.50 9.94 37.85
C GLY A 353 -11.76 9.59 38.65
N GLY A 354 -11.57 8.91 39.79
CA GLY A 354 -12.69 8.47 40.64
C GLY A 354 -13.44 9.62 41.32
N GLU A 355 -12.83 10.80 41.48
CA GLU A 355 -13.43 11.96 42.12
C GLU A 355 -14.73 12.44 41.46
N ARG A 356 -14.91 12.16 40.16
CA ARG A 356 -16.14 12.44 39.39
C ARG A 356 -17.35 11.63 39.84
N TYR A 357 -17.12 10.57 40.61
CA TYR A 357 -18.11 9.56 40.99
C TYR A 357 -18.49 9.60 42.48
N ARG A 358 -18.13 10.69 43.18
CA ARG A 358 -18.48 10.96 44.60
C ARG A 358 -19.99 10.88 44.88
N ALA A 359 -20.84 11.25 43.93
CA ALA A 359 -22.29 11.17 44.05
C ALA A 359 -22.88 9.79 43.69
N SER A 360 -22.13 8.95 42.96
CA SER A 360 -22.53 7.64 42.44
C SER A 360 -21.71 6.50 43.05
N VAL A 361 -20.84 5.83 42.29
CA VAL A 361 -20.20 4.56 42.72
C VAL A 361 -19.25 4.67 43.91
N LEU A 362 -18.81 5.87 44.32
CA LEU A 362 -18.06 6.06 45.58
C LEU A 362 -18.96 6.25 46.81
N LYS A 363 -20.29 6.37 46.65
CA LYS A 363 -21.23 6.61 47.74
C LYS A 363 -21.80 5.28 48.25
N PRO A 364 -21.58 4.87 49.52
CA PRO A 364 -22.07 3.59 50.03
C PRO A 364 -23.58 3.39 49.85
N GLY A 365 -24.38 4.44 50.09
CA GLY A 365 -25.83 4.42 49.90
C GLY A 365 -26.29 4.34 48.42
N PHE A 366 -25.41 4.61 47.44
CA PHE A 366 -25.69 4.33 46.02
C PHE A 366 -25.38 2.87 45.70
N LEU A 367 -24.21 2.37 46.14
CA LEU A 367 -23.82 0.97 45.96
C LEU A 367 -24.84 0.01 46.62
N ALA A 368 -25.32 0.31 47.83
CA ALA A 368 -26.36 -0.47 48.50
C ALA A 368 -27.66 -0.53 47.69
N LYS A 369 -28.12 0.61 47.14
CA LYS A 369 -29.31 0.67 46.26
C LYS A 369 -29.14 -0.07 44.93
N ARG A 370 -27.91 -0.31 44.50
CA ARG A 370 -27.57 -1.07 43.27
C ARG A 370 -27.18 -2.52 43.54
N GLY A 371 -27.18 -2.98 44.80
CA GLY A 371 -26.74 -4.33 45.17
C GLY A 371 -25.22 -4.55 45.20
N LEU A 372 -24.42 -3.50 45.03
CA LEU A 372 -22.97 -3.56 44.81
C LEU A 372 -22.13 -3.36 46.10
N ALA A 373 -22.75 -3.13 47.25
CA ALA A 373 -22.03 -2.84 48.50
C ALA A 373 -21.01 -3.94 48.89
N ALA A 374 -21.40 -5.22 48.78
CA ALA A 374 -20.53 -6.35 49.08
C ALA A 374 -19.27 -6.41 48.17
N ALA A 375 -19.36 -5.93 46.93
CA ALA A 375 -18.22 -5.89 46.01
C ALA A 375 -17.15 -4.87 46.45
N ALA A 376 -17.58 -3.76 47.08
CA ALA A 376 -16.71 -2.73 47.63
C ALA A 376 -16.16 -3.06 49.03
N GLU A 377 -16.93 -3.76 49.87
CA GLU A 377 -16.55 -4.02 51.27
C GLU A 377 -15.70 -5.28 51.47
N ALA A 378 -15.68 -6.21 50.49
CA ALA A 378 -14.93 -7.46 50.59
C ALA A 378 -13.41 -7.22 50.78
N PRO A 379 -12.80 -7.66 51.91
CA PRO A 379 -11.38 -7.43 52.18
C PRO A 379 -10.49 -8.34 51.32
N ARG A 380 -9.83 -7.76 50.31
CA ARG A 380 -8.90 -8.48 49.41
C ARG A 380 -7.44 -8.28 49.83
N ALA A 381 -6.65 -9.34 49.74
CA ALA A 381 -5.18 -9.30 49.89
C ALA A 381 -4.52 -8.82 48.59
N ARG A 382 -3.25 -8.37 48.64
CA ARG A 382 -2.49 -8.07 47.43
C ARG A 382 -2.21 -9.39 46.70
N GLY A 383 -2.50 -9.43 45.39
CA GLY A 383 -2.41 -10.63 44.56
C GLY A 383 -3.70 -11.45 44.47
N ASP A 384 -4.70 -11.19 45.32
CA ASP A 384 -6.01 -11.86 45.23
C ASP A 384 -6.87 -11.21 44.14
N LEU A 385 -6.84 -11.84 42.95
CA LEU A 385 -7.65 -11.49 41.79
C LEU A 385 -8.80 -12.48 41.55
N SER A 386 -9.24 -13.21 42.58
CA SER A 386 -10.35 -14.18 42.50
C SER A 386 -11.70 -13.55 42.11
N PHE A 387 -11.86 -12.25 42.38
CA PHE A 387 -13.05 -11.48 42.02
C PHE A 387 -13.15 -11.16 40.51
N VAL A 388 -12.03 -11.21 39.76
CA VAL A 388 -12.05 -11.14 38.30
C VAL A 388 -12.43 -12.53 37.80
N ARG A 389 -13.64 -12.67 37.27
CA ARG A 389 -14.22 -13.95 36.90
C ARG A 389 -13.40 -14.57 35.76
N HIS A 390 -13.21 -15.89 35.83
CA HIS A 390 -12.83 -16.65 34.65
C HIS A 390 -14.08 -16.78 33.76
N GLU A 391 -13.93 -16.49 32.47
CA GLU A 391 -14.99 -16.82 31.51
C GLU A 391 -14.83 -18.30 31.12
N ASP A 392 -15.93 -19.04 31.20
CA ASP A 392 -16.02 -20.37 30.62
C ASP A 392 -15.91 -20.24 29.10
N MET A 393 -14.78 -20.66 28.52
CA MET A 393 -14.63 -20.81 27.07
C MET A 393 -15.42 -22.02 26.55
N GLY A 394 -16.75 -21.98 26.72
CA GLY A 394 -17.62 -23.13 26.56
C GLY A 394 -19.12 -22.80 26.51
N ARG A 395 -19.59 -22.38 25.33
CA ARG A 395 -20.99 -22.60 24.89
C ARG A 395 -21.09 -23.74 23.86
N THR A 396 -20.34 -24.82 24.06
CA THR A 396 -20.74 -26.13 23.52
C THR A 396 -21.92 -26.65 24.33
N CYS A 397 -23.12 -26.58 23.75
CA CYS A 397 -24.37 -26.92 24.43
C CYS A 397 -24.39 -28.40 24.86
N ALA A 398 -24.61 -28.66 26.16
CA ALA A 398 -24.66 -30.00 26.74
C ALA A 398 -25.90 -30.84 26.34
N ALA A 399 -26.68 -30.40 25.34
CA ALA A 399 -27.86 -31.10 24.82
C ALA A 399 -27.51 -32.23 23.83
N CYS A 400 -26.33 -32.24 23.23
CA CYS A 400 -25.96 -33.23 22.20
C CYS A 400 -25.70 -34.65 22.74
N ALA A 401 -25.53 -34.84 24.05
CA ALA A 401 -25.21 -36.14 24.65
C ALA A 401 -26.40 -37.12 24.74
N LEU A 402 -27.64 -36.67 24.49
CA LEU A 402 -28.87 -37.47 24.63
C LEU A 402 -29.67 -37.64 23.33
N LEU A 403 -29.24 -37.04 22.21
CA LEU A 403 -29.95 -37.06 20.93
C LEU A 403 -29.37 -38.05 19.90
N GLY A 404 -28.38 -38.87 20.30
CA GLY A 404 -27.76 -39.89 19.44
C GLY A 404 -28.59 -41.15 19.14
N ALA A 405 -29.84 -41.24 19.61
CA ALA A 405 -30.63 -42.47 19.58
C ALA A 405 -32.06 -42.34 18.99
N ALA A 406 -32.49 -41.15 18.55
CA ALA A 406 -33.93 -40.89 18.29
C ALA A 406 -34.27 -40.16 16.98
N VAL A 407 -33.31 -39.94 16.06
CA VAL A 407 -33.56 -39.33 14.73
C VAL A 407 -33.16 -40.26 13.59
N ALA A 408 -33.44 -41.55 13.78
CA ALA A 408 -33.83 -42.41 12.68
C ALA A 408 -35.36 -42.33 12.56
N LEU A 409 -35.86 -42.18 11.33
CA LEU A 409 -37.26 -41.89 10.94
C LEU A 409 -37.70 -40.41 10.97
N THR A 410 -38.43 -40.07 9.91
CA THR A 410 -39.21 -38.84 9.61
C THR A 410 -38.47 -37.52 9.34
N GLY A 411 -38.41 -37.17 8.04
CA GLY A 411 -39.03 -35.93 7.55
C GLY A 411 -38.15 -34.68 7.46
N ALA A 412 -37.85 -34.25 6.24
CA ALA A 412 -37.19 -32.97 5.97
C ALA A 412 -38.03 -31.75 6.40
N LEU A 413 -37.36 -30.70 6.90
CA LEU A 413 -37.51 -29.31 6.44
C LEU A 413 -36.53 -28.34 7.14
N ALA A 414 -35.95 -27.42 6.35
CA ALA A 414 -35.27 -26.17 6.72
C ALA A 414 -34.06 -26.19 7.70
N VAL A 415 -32.86 -25.94 7.15
CA VAL A 415 -31.67 -25.48 7.90
C VAL A 415 -31.40 -24.02 7.52
N GLY A 416 -31.27 -23.12 8.50
CA GLY A 416 -30.91 -21.71 8.29
C GLY A 416 -29.38 -21.48 8.28
N PRO A 417 -28.87 -20.45 7.56
CA PRO A 417 -27.44 -20.22 7.42
C PRO A 417 -26.90 -19.30 8.52
N ASN A 418 -25.88 -19.78 9.26
CA ASN A 418 -24.68 -19.05 9.68
C ASN A 418 -23.91 -19.87 10.73
N ALA A 419 -23.12 -20.81 10.26
CA ALA A 419 -21.96 -21.30 11.01
C ALA A 419 -20.74 -20.52 10.51
N ALA A 420 -19.90 -20.01 11.42
CA ALA A 420 -18.65 -19.35 11.03
C ALA A 420 -17.79 -20.32 10.21
N LYS A 421 -17.43 -19.93 8.98
CA LYS A 421 -16.62 -20.75 8.08
C LYS A 421 -15.21 -20.88 8.64
N ARG A 422 -14.79 -22.11 8.95
CA ARG A 422 -13.43 -22.40 9.38
C ARG A 422 -12.58 -22.80 8.18
N TYR A 423 -11.68 -21.92 7.76
CA TYR A 423 -10.68 -22.19 6.74
C TYR A 423 -9.57 -23.08 7.32
N LEU A 424 -9.13 -24.08 6.57
CA LEU A 424 -8.01 -24.95 6.93
C LEU A 424 -6.69 -24.35 6.42
N PRO A 425 -5.58 -24.45 7.17
CA PRO A 425 -4.29 -24.01 6.65
C PRO A 425 -3.86 -24.88 5.47
N LEU A 426 -3.19 -24.26 4.49
CA LEU A 426 -2.57 -24.99 3.38
C LEU A 426 -1.44 -25.86 3.90
N ASP A 427 -1.34 -27.09 3.37
CA ASP A 427 -0.21 -27.98 3.65
C ASP A 427 1.02 -27.48 2.88
N ARG A 428 2.06 -27.08 3.62
CA ARG A 428 3.28 -26.48 3.05
C ARG A 428 4.02 -27.44 2.10
N ASN A 429 3.87 -28.75 2.26
CA ASN A 429 4.58 -29.75 1.43
C ASN A 429 3.89 -30.04 0.08
N SER A 430 2.67 -29.55 -0.11
CA SER A 430 1.85 -29.75 -1.31
C SER A 430 1.24 -28.44 -1.85
N SER A 431 1.59 -27.30 -1.27
CA SER A 431 1.08 -25.98 -1.66
C SER A 431 2.20 -24.97 -1.87
N GLY A 432 2.08 -24.17 -2.92
CA GLY A 432 3.09 -23.21 -3.32
C GLY A 432 2.80 -22.58 -4.69
N PHE A 433 3.83 -22.18 -5.41
CA PHE A 433 3.68 -21.52 -6.72
C PHE A 433 4.13 -22.42 -7.88
N THR A 434 3.57 -22.15 -9.06
CA THR A 434 4.03 -22.71 -10.34
C THR A 434 5.10 -21.78 -10.91
N PHE A 435 6.30 -22.31 -11.11
CA PHE A 435 7.44 -21.59 -11.70
C PHE A 435 7.65 -22.02 -13.15
N LEU A 436 7.75 -21.04 -14.05
CA LEU A 436 7.66 -21.22 -15.50
C LEU A 436 8.88 -20.64 -16.22
N SER A 437 9.63 -21.47 -16.95
CA SER A 437 10.70 -21.00 -17.85
C SER A 437 10.30 -20.88 -19.32
N GLU A 438 9.15 -21.44 -19.71
CA GLU A 438 8.82 -21.78 -21.10
C GLU A 438 7.30 -21.63 -21.40
N GLU A 439 6.72 -20.45 -21.16
CA GLU A 439 5.30 -20.20 -21.45
C GLU A 439 5.04 -18.78 -22.01
N TYR A 440 4.62 -18.72 -23.28
CA TYR A 440 4.25 -17.51 -24.05
C TYR A 440 5.30 -16.36 -24.12
N ALA A 441 5.86 -16.19 -25.32
CA ALA A 441 6.81 -15.13 -25.76
C ALA A 441 8.27 -15.21 -25.25
N PRO A 442 9.27 -14.91 -26.10
CA PRO A 442 10.70 -14.92 -25.75
C PRO A 442 11.25 -13.50 -25.42
N PRO A 443 12.40 -13.40 -24.72
CA PRO A 443 13.24 -14.49 -24.23
C PRO A 443 13.06 -14.75 -22.72
N GLN A 444 12.50 -15.92 -22.37
CA GLN A 444 12.47 -16.38 -20.97
C GLN A 444 13.78 -17.11 -20.62
N PHE A 445 14.24 -16.97 -19.37
CA PHE A 445 15.54 -17.46 -18.94
C PHE A 445 15.48 -18.95 -18.57
N PRO A 446 16.30 -19.83 -19.20
CA PRO A 446 16.23 -21.27 -18.95
C PRO A 446 16.61 -21.61 -17.51
N TYR A 447 16.04 -22.68 -16.97
CA TYR A 447 16.29 -23.09 -15.58
C TYR A 447 17.80 -23.22 -15.28
N GLY A 448 18.24 -22.50 -14.25
CA GLY A 448 19.63 -22.45 -13.83
C GLY A 448 20.47 -21.34 -14.48
N ALA A 449 19.90 -20.50 -15.35
CA ALA A 449 20.46 -19.18 -15.69
C ALA A 449 20.47 -18.26 -14.45
N GLU A 450 21.33 -17.24 -14.44
CA GLU A 450 21.49 -16.37 -13.26
C GLU A 450 20.20 -15.60 -12.95
N GLU A 451 19.58 -15.06 -13.99
CA GLU A 451 18.31 -14.33 -13.96
C GLU A 451 17.16 -15.24 -13.50
N SER A 452 17.09 -16.47 -14.03
CA SER A 452 16.13 -17.51 -13.62
C SER A 452 16.29 -17.87 -12.14
N ASN A 453 17.53 -17.95 -11.64
CA ASN A 453 17.80 -18.21 -10.22
C ASN A 453 17.41 -17.00 -9.34
N ILE A 454 17.59 -15.76 -9.81
CA ILE A 454 17.17 -14.54 -9.11
C ILE A 454 15.65 -14.47 -9.03
N ALA A 455 14.93 -14.71 -10.14
CA ALA A 455 13.47 -14.76 -10.17
C ALA A 455 12.94 -15.82 -9.20
N PHE A 456 13.52 -17.03 -9.24
CA PHE A 456 13.19 -18.12 -8.33
C PHE A 456 13.39 -17.74 -6.87
N GLN A 457 14.57 -17.23 -6.50
CA GLN A 457 14.88 -16.84 -5.11
C GLN A 457 13.98 -15.69 -4.62
N SER A 458 13.66 -14.75 -5.50
CA SER A 458 12.72 -13.65 -5.22
C SER A 458 11.30 -14.16 -4.97
N ALA A 459 10.85 -15.15 -5.73
CA ALA A 459 9.56 -15.81 -5.54
C ALA A 459 9.49 -16.57 -4.21
N VAL A 460 10.53 -17.33 -3.86
CA VAL A 460 10.62 -18.04 -2.57
C VAL A 460 10.57 -17.06 -1.40
N ALA A 461 11.37 -15.99 -1.45
CA ALA A 461 11.41 -14.97 -0.41
C ALA A 461 10.09 -14.14 -0.31
N GLY A 462 9.45 -13.86 -1.44
CA GLY A 462 8.22 -13.06 -1.51
C GLY A 462 6.94 -13.82 -1.14
N LEU A 463 6.90 -15.14 -1.36
CA LEU A 463 5.68 -15.94 -1.19
C LEU A 463 5.68 -16.87 0.05
N ASP A 464 6.82 -17.10 0.71
CA ASP A 464 6.97 -18.05 1.85
C ASP A 464 6.37 -19.45 1.56
N ALA A 465 6.40 -19.86 0.29
CA ALA A 465 5.89 -21.15 -0.16
C ALA A 465 6.74 -22.31 0.41
N GLY A 466 6.10 -23.42 0.77
CA GLY A 466 6.82 -24.66 1.13
C GLY A 466 7.05 -25.60 -0.05
N SER A 467 6.42 -25.32 -1.19
CA SER A 467 6.53 -26.11 -2.42
C SER A 467 6.73 -25.23 -3.65
N VAL A 468 7.27 -25.81 -4.72
CA VAL A 468 7.24 -25.23 -6.07
C VAL A 468 6.85 -26.31 -7.08
N GLN A 469 6.03 -25.94 -8.05
CA GLN A 469 5.74 -26.75 -9.23
C GLN A 469 6.56 -26.21 -10.40
N LEU A 470 7.55 -26.97 -10.85
CA LEU A 470 8.27 -26.69 -12.08
C LEU A 470 7.45 -27.21 -13.27
N VAL A 471 7.42 -26.47 -14.38
CA VAL A 471 6.78 -26.93 -15.61
C VAL A 471 7.84 -27.20 -16.67
N ARG A 472 7.66 -28.27 -17.44
CA ARG A 472 8.41 -28.57 -18.66
C ARG A 472 7.46 -28.60 -19.84
N THR A 473 7.71 -27.74 -20.83
CA THR A 473 6.81 -27.60 -21.99
C THR A 473 7.26 -28.52 -23.14
N VAL A 474 6.33 -29.29 -23.69
CA VAL A 474 6.49 -30.09 -24.91
C VAL A 474 5.47 -29.66 -25.95
N TYR A 475 5.74 -29.93 -27.23
CA TYR A 475 5.05 -29.21 -28.31
C TYR A 475 4.31 -30.14 -29.27
N VAL A 476 3.19 -29.67 -29.82
CA VAL A 476 2.42 -30.35 -30.88
C VAL A 476 2.20 -29.39 -32.06
N ASP A 477 2.33 -29.89 -33.29
CA ASP A 477 2.24 -29.03 -34.50
C ASP A 477 0.80 -28.54 -34.83
N GLY A 478 -0.20 -28.97 -34.06
CA GLY A 478 -1.61 -28.58 -34.22
C GLY A 478 -2.57 -29.60 -33.61
N MET A 479 -3.86 -29.22 -33.45
CA MET A 479 -4.87 -30.04 -32.74
C MET A 479 -5.07 -31.45 -33.33
N SER A 480 -4.78 -31.63 -34.63
CA SER A 480 -4.91 -32.91 -35.34
C SER A 480 -3.60 -33.69 -35.49
N SER A 481 -2.48 -33.20 -34.93
CA SER A 481 -1.18 -33.88 -35.04
C SER A 481 -1.07 -35.02 -34.03
N THR A 482 -0.64 -36.20 -34.50
CA THR A 482 -0.36 -37.38 -33.67
C THR A 482 1.09 -37.42 -33.14
N SER A 483 1.86 -36.35 -33.30
CA SER A 483 3.27 -36.29 -32.89
C SER A 483 3.50 -35.18 -31.87
N VAL A 484 4.10 -35.57 -30.73
CA VAL A 484 4.50 -34.69 -29.64
C VAL A 484 6.02 -34.60 -29.63
N ARG A 485 6.55 -33.38 -29.70
CA ARG A 485 7.97 -33.07 -29.89
C ARG A 485 8.58 -32.45 -28.63
N ILE A 486 9.78 -32.90 -28.30
CA ILE A 486 10.73 -32.16 -27.45
C ILE A 486 11.51 -31.24 -28.39
N ARG A 487 11.46 -29.92 -28.16
CA ARG A 487 12.16 -28.95 -29.02
C ARG A 487 13.56 -28.69 -28.49
N ASN A 488 14.56 -28.69 -29.37
CA ASN A 488 15.94 -28.37 -29.02
C ASN A 488 16.28 -26.92 -29.36
N ALA A 489 17.37 -26.40 -28.78
CA ALA A 489 17.85 -25.03 -29.02
C ALA A 489 18.24 -24.73 -30.48
N THR A 490 18.39 -25.76 -31.32
CA THR A 490 18.59 -25.64 -32.76
C THR A 490 17.31 -25.30 -33.54
N ASP A 491 16.14 -25.55 -32.94
CA ASP A 491 14.87 -25.58 -33.66
C ASP A 491 14.02 -24.32 -33.44
N SER A 492 14.28 -23.58 -32.35
CA SER A 492 13.74 -22.25 -32.02
C SER A 492 14.36 -21.73 -30.71
N PRO A 493 14.39 -20.41 -30.45
CA PRO A 493 14.64 -19.86 -29.12
C PRO A 493 13.62 -20.35 -28.08
N ILE A 494 12.39 -20.68 -28.48
CA ILE A 494 11.38 -21.32 -27.63
C ILE A 494 11.55 -22.84 -27.74
N ARG A 495 12.13 -23.45 -26.70
CA ARG A 495 12.55 -24.86 -26.67
C ARG A 495 12.08 -25.54 -25.38
N THR A 496 12.15 -26.87 -25.35
CA THR A 496 11.89 -27.65 -24.13
C THR A 496 13.13 -27.63 -23.21
N ALA A 497 12.91 -27.52 -21.90
CA ALA A 497 13.98 -27.57 -20.91
C ALA A 497 14.76 -28.88 -21.01
N THR A 498 16.10 -28.80 -21.00
CA THR A 498 16.94 -30.00 -20.98
C THR A 498 16.90 -30.66 -19.60
N ALA A 499 17.23 -31.96 -19.55
CA ALA A 499 17.34 -32.69 -18.27
C ALA A 499 18.37 -32.05 -17.30
N SER A 500 19.40 -31.39 -17.83
CA SER A 500 20.39 -30.67 -17.01
C SER A 500 19.81 -29.42 -16.36
N GLU A 501 19.07 -28.62 -17.12
CA GLU A 501 18.44 -27.38 -16.65
C GLU A 501 17.33 -27.68 -15.63
N LEU A 502 16.50 -28.68 -15.93
CA LEU A 502 15.52 -29.20 -14.99
C LEU A 502 16.18 -29.71 -13.69
N GLY A 503 17.31 -30.44 -13.80
CA GLY A 503 18.08 -30.89 -12.65
C GLY A 503 18.66 -29.75 -11.80
N LYS A 504 19.07 -28.64 -12.43
CA LYS A 504 19.50 -27.42 -11.72
C LYS A 504 18.35 -26.80 -10.95
N ALA A 505 17.17 -26.62 -11.55
CA ALA A 505 16.00 -26.08 -10.85
C ALA A 505 15.53 -26.97 -9.68
N ILE A 506 15.47 -28.30 -9.89
CA ILE A 506 15.14 -29.25 -8.80
C ILE A 506 16.14 -29.14 -7.65
N SER A 507 17.44 -29.02 -7.97
CA SER A 507 18.50 -28.88 -6.97
C SER A 507 18.44 -27.54 -6.23
N LEU A 508 18.16 -26.43 -6.95
CA LEU A 508 17.98 -25.11 -6.37
C LEU A 508 16.77 -25.08 -5.42
N ALA A 509 15.62 -25.58 -5.86
CA ALA A 509 14.41 -25.65 -5.04
C ALA A 509 14.65 -26.42 -3.73
N ARG A 510 15.30 -27.59 -3.82
CA ARG A 510 15.69 -28.39 -2.65
C ARG A 510 16.69 -27.68 -1.73
N SER A 511 17.62 -26.90 -2.29
CA SER A 511 18.55 -26.07 -1.48
C SER A 511 17.84 -25.01 -0.66
N GLN A 512 16.66 -24.55 -1.11
CA GLN A 512 15.79 -23.62 -0.38
C GLN A 512 14.77 -24.34 0.53
N GLY A 513 14.87 -25.67 0.69
CA GLY A 513 13.99 -26.46 1.55
C GLY A 513 12.62 -26.80 0.95
N LEU A 514 12.40 -26.56 -0.35
CA LEU A 514 11.10 -26.75 -0.98
C LEU A 514 10.82 -28.21 -1.38
N SER A 515 9.56 -28.60 -1.22
CA SER A 515 8.95 -29.72 -1.93
C SER A 515 8.83 -29.39 -3.42
N VAL A 516 9.17 -30.32 -4.31
CA VAL A 516 9.21 -30.07 -5.76
C VAL A 516 8.17 -30.93 -6.48
N ALA A 517 7.12 -30.28 -6.97
CA ALA A 517 6.24 -30.85 -7.98
C ALA A 517 6.82 -30.59 -9.39
N LEU A 518 6.57 -31.49 -10.32
CA LEU A 518 6.91 -31.35 -11.73
C LEU A 518 5.68 -31.61 -12.60
N SER A 519 5.39 -30.70 -13.52
CA SER A 519 4.29 -30.83 -14.47
C SER A 519 4.79 -30.90 -15.91
N LEU A 520 4.12 -31.71 -16.73
CA LEU A 520 4.23 -31.64 -18.18
C LEU A 520 3.08 -30.79 -18.75
N LEU A 521 3.45 -29.76 -19.52
CA LEU A 521 2.51 -28.94 -20.30
C LEU A 521 2.69 -29.25 -21.79
N LEU A 522 1.58 -29.41 -22.52
CA LEU A 522 1.59 -29.61 -23.96
C LEU A 522 1.11 -28.31 -24.64
N ASP A 523 1.99 -27.62 -25.37
CA ASP A 523 1.66 -26.38 -26.09
C ASP A 523 1.73 -26.56 -27.61
N PHE A 524 1.18 -25.60 -28.36
CA PHE A 524 1.24 -25.59 -29.82
C PHE A 524 2.61 -25.12 -30.33
N ASN A 525 3.02 -25.62 -31.49
CA ASN A 525 4.22 -25.17 -32.17
C ASN A 525 3.94 -23.88 -32.95
N TRP A 526 4.06 -22.74 -32.27
CA TRP A 526 3.78 -21.40 -32.80
C TRP A 526 4.66 -20.97 -34.00
N ASP A 527 5.76 -21.69 -34.28
CA ASP A 527 6.59 -21.47 -35.46
C ASP A 527 6.01 -22.10 -36.75
N VAL A 528 4.88 -22.82 -36.66
CA VAL A 528 4.13 -23.34 -37.82
C VAL A 528 3.00 -22.35 -38.16
N PRO A 529 2.90 -21.84 -39.41
CA PRO A 529 1.91 -20.82 -39.76
C PRO A 529 0.48 -21.39 -39.85
N TYR A 530 -0.20 -21.48 -38.72
CA TYR A 530 -1.62 -21.84 -38.60
C TYR A 530 -2.46 -20.67 -38.09
N MET A 531 -2.94 -19.84 -39.02
CA MET A 531 -4.18 -19.08 -38.83
C MET A 531 -5.13 -19.37 -40.00
N HIS A 532 -5.91 -20.46 -39.87
CA HIS A 532 -7.12 -20.61 -40.66
C HIS A 532 -8.24 -19.76 -40.04
N PRO A 533 -8.92 -18.89 -40.82
CA PRO A 533 -10.07 -18.13 -40.33
C PRO A 533 -11.20 -19.10 -39.98
N GLY A 534 -11.39 -19.34 -38.68
CA GLY A 534 -12.33 -20.33 -38.14
C GLY A 534 -11.85 -21.03 -36.85
N GLN A 535 -10.54 -21.03 -36.54
CA GLN A 535 -9.99 -21.69 -35.34
C GLN A 535 -9.70 -20.75 -34.16
N ALA A 536 -10.50 -19.69 -33.99
CA ALA A 536 -10.36 -18.73 -32.88
C ALA A 536 -10.59 -19.32 -31.46
N ASN A 537 -10.97 -20.60 -31.35
CA ASN A 537 -11.24 -21.33 -30.10
C ASN A 537 -10.30 -22.53 -29.87
N ALA A 538 -9.15 -22.61 -30.56
CA ALA A 538 -8.20 -23.72 -30.36
C ALA A 538 -7.58 -23.69 -28.95
N THR A 539 -7.88 -24.71 -28.14
CA THR A 539 -7.39 -24.87 -26.76
C THR A 539 -6.75 -26.24 -26.61
N HIS A 540 -5.77 -26.39 -25.69
CA HIS A 540 -5.06 -27.67 -25.50
C HIS A 540 -6.00 -28.82 -25.11
N SER A 541 -7.14 -28.50 -24.48
CA SER A 541 -8.19 -29.43 -24.07
C SER A 541 -8.94 -30.11 -25.21
N LEU A 542 -8.80 -29.63 -26.46
CA LEU A 542 -9.42 -30.20 -27.66
C LEU A 542 -8.46 -31.03 -28.52
N ILE A 543 -7.21 -31.23 -28.10
CA ILE A 543 -6.22 -31.99 -28.88
C ILE A 543 -6.69 -33.43 -29.08
N GLY A 544 -6.72 -33.89 -30.34
CA GLY A 544 -7.22 -35.22 -30.69
C GLY A 544 -8.75 -35.34 -30.83
N GLU A 545 -9.51 -34.24 -30.79
CA GLU A 545 -10.90 -34.25 -31.22
C GLU A 545 -11.02 -34.83 -32.65
N GLY A 546 -11.87 -35.84 -32.82
CA GLY A 546 -12.03 -36.56 -34.10
C GLY A 546 -10.96 -37.62 -34.43
N PHE A 547 -10.02 -37.93 -33.52
CA PHE A 547 -9.04 -39.01 -33.76
C PHE A 547 -9.67 -40.40 -33.87
N THR A 548 -9.22 -41.15 -34.88
CA THR A 548 -9.43 -42.60 -34.96
C THR A 548 -8.63 -43.35 -33.88
N PRO A 549 -8.98 -44.60 -33.53
CA PRO A 549 -8.21 -45.40 -32.57
C PRO A 549 -6.73 -45.57 -32.94
N ALA A 550 -6.40 -45.59 -34.24
CA ALA A 550 -5.02 -45.65 -34.72
C ALA A 550 -4.25 -44.33 -34.48
N GLN A 551 -4.91 -43.18 -34.66
CA GLN A 551 -4.33 -41.87 -34.37
C GLN A 551 -4.14 -41.66 -32.87
N TRP A 552 -5.11 -42.07 -32.04
CA TRP A 552 -4.95 -42.09 -30.58
C TRP A 552 -3.76 -42.96 -30.16
N SER A 553 -3.62 -44.17 -30.71
CA SER A 553 -2.47 -45.04 -30.42
C SER A 553 -1.12 -44.39 -30.78
N ALA A 554 -1.03 -43.76 -31.96
CA ALA A 554 0.18 -43.05 -32.39
C ALA A 554 0.50 -41.84 -31.49
N TRP A 555 -0.51 -41.03 -31.16
CA TRP A 555 -0.37 -39.87 -30.27
C TRP A 555 0.07 -40.29 -28.87
N PHE A 556 -0.57 -41.31 -28.28
CA PHE A 556 -0.18 -41.82 -26.97
C PHE A 556 1.21 -42.43 -26.95
N ALA A 557 1.67 -43.07 -28.02
CA ALA A 557 3.05 -43.54 -28.11
C ALA A 557 4.05 -42.38 -28.06
N SER A 558 3.78 -41.29 -28.80
CA SER A 558 4.62 -40.10 -28.83
C SER A 558 4.58 -39.31 -27.51
N TYR A 559 3.39 -39.12 -26.93
CA TYR A 559 3.20 -38.43 -25.65
C TYR A 559 3.82 -39.21 -24.48
N SER A 560 3.60 -40.53 -24.43
CA SER A 560 4.21 -41.41 -23.41
C SER A 560 5.74 -41.35 -23.43
N ALA A 561 6.35 -41.23 -24.61
CA ALA A 561 7.80 -41.08 -24.72
C ALA A 561 8.28 -39.76 -24.07
N ALA A 562 7.59 -38.64 -24.32
CA ALA A 562 7.92 -37.33 -23.73
C ALA A 562 7.69 -37.28 -22.22
N VAL A 563 6.60 -37.90 -21.73
CA VAL A 563 6.32 -38.10 -20.31
C VAL A 563 7.44 -38.91 -19.64
N LEU A 564 7.83 -40.05 -20.23
CA LEU A 564 8.84 -40.94 -19.66
C LEU A 564 10.26 -40.34 -19.74
N ASP A 565 10.58 -39.52 -20.75
CA ASP A 565 11.80 -38.72 -20.77
C ASP A 565 11.84 -37.75 -19.58
N THR A 566 10.74 -37.04 -19.35
CA THR A 566 10.60 -36.08 -18.24
C THR A 566 10.68 -36.75 -16.87
N ALA A 567 10.05 -37.92 -16.71
CA ALA A 567 10.16 -38.72 -15.49
C ALA A 567 11.61 -39.21 -15.25
N LYS A 568 12.34 -39.62 -16.30
CA LYS A 568 13.75 -40.03 -16.20
C LYS A 568 14.67 -38.85 -15.87
N ALA A 569 14.43 -37.68 -16.45
CA ALA A 569 15.17 -36.46 -16.12
C ALA A 569 14.99 -36.08 -14.64
N ALA A 570 13.75 -36.16 -14.12
CA ALA A 570 13.46 -35.96 -12.71
C ALA A 570 14.13 -37.02 -11.82
N ALA A 571 14.07 -38.30 -12.19
CA ALA A 571 14.74 -39.38 -11.45
C ALA A 571 16.26 -39.19 -11.39
N ALA A 572 16.89 -38.77 -12.50
CA ALA A 572 18.32 -38.46 -12.56
C ALA A 572 18.72 -37.26 -11.67
N ALA A 573 17.80 -36.31 -11.45
CA ALA A 573 17.94 -35.22 -10.47
C ALA A 573 17.62 -35.64 -9.02
N GLY A 574 17.45 -36.94 -8.75
CA GLY A 574 17.11 -37.48 -7.43
C GLY A 574 15.61 -37.47 -7.11
N GLY A 575 14.74 -37.50 -8.11
CA GLY A 575 13.28 -37.56 -7.96
C GLY A 575 12.61 -36.22 -7.64
N VAL A 576 11.28 -36.27 -7.51
CA VAL A 576 10.35 -35.15 -7.22
C VAL A 576 9.27 -35.63 -6.24
N SER A 577 8.63 -34.74 -5.48
CA SER A 577 7.57 -35.14 -4.52
C SER A 577 6.24 -35.42 -5.22
N THR A 578 5.92 -34.67 -6.28
CA THR A 578 4.72 -34.85 -7.10
C THR A 578 5.07 -34.79 -8.59
N PHE A 579 4.46 -35.65 -9.39
CA PHE A 579 4.59 -35.67 -10.85
C PHE A 579 3.21 -35.60 -11.50
N VAL A 580 2.92 -34.49 -12.18
CA VAL A 580 1.69 -34.25 -12.93
C VAL A 580 1.93 -34.71 -14.37
N VAL A 581 1.36 -35.86 -14.71
CA VAL A 581 1.62 -36.60 -15.96
C VAL A 581 1.10 -35.85 -17.19
N ALA A 582 0.02 -35.08 -17.02
CA ALA A 582 -0.66 -34.34 -18.08
C ALA A 582 -1.45 -33.16 -17.51
N THR A 583 -1.58 -32.10 -18.30
CA THR A 583 -2.24 -30.84 -17.93
C THR A 583 -3.21 -30.41 -19.02
N ASP A 584 -4.48 -30.16 -18.63
CA ASP A 584 -5.53 -29.57 -19.49
C ASP A 584 -5.79 -30.35 -20.80
N LEU A 585 -5.67 -31.70 -20.80
CA LEU A 585 -5.85 -32.58 -21.99
C LEU A 585 -7.20 -33.33 -21.98
N ASP A 586 -8.29 -32.58 -21.91
CA ASP A 586 -9.63 -33.11 -21.59
C ASP A 586 -10.13 -34.21 -22.55
N THR A 587 -9.99 -34.04 -23.86
CA THR A 587 -10.28 -35.07 -24.88
C THR A 587 -9.47 -36.34 -24.69
N ALA A 588 -8.18 -36.22 -24.35
CA ALA A 588 -7.28 -37.35 -24.18
C ALA A 588 -7.57 -38.13 -22.88
N PHE A 589 -8.05 -37.47 -21.82
CA PHE A 589 -8.37 -38.14 -20.55
C PHE A 589 -9.46 -39.23 -20.67
N GLN A 590 -10.31 -39.17 -21.70
CA GLN A 590 -11.31 -40.20 -21.99
C GLN A 590 -10.70 -41.53 -22.50
N GLN A 591 -9.44 -41.52 -22.95
CA GLN A 591 -8.77 -42.70 -23.50
C GLN A 591 -8.11 -43.56 -22.40
N GLU A 592 -8.91 -44.25 -21.59
CA GLU A 592 -8.43 -44.89 -20.35
C GLU A 592 -7.25 -45.86 -20.53
N GLY A 593 -7.30 -46.71 -21.55
CA GLY A 593 -6.36 -47.82 -21.74
C GLY A 593 -4.89 -47.36 -21.78
N PRO A 594 -4.54 -46.41 -22.67
CA PRO A 594 -3.22 -45.79 -22.67
C PRO A 594 -2.77 -45.18 -21.34
N TRP A 595 -3.64 -44.47 -20.61
CA TRP A 595 -3.28 -43.91 -19.29
C TRP A 595 -2.99 -45.00 -18.25
N ARG A 596 -3.81 -46.06 -18.23
CA ARG A 596 -3.60 -47.24 -17.38
C ARG A 596 -2.31 -48.01 -17.71
N ALA A 597 -1.73 -47.83 -18.89
CA ALA A 597 -0.39 -48.32 -19.24
C ALA A 597 0.74 -47.33 -18.88
N LEU A 598 0.51 -46.02 -19.09
CA LEU A 598 1.51 -44.98 -18.85
C LEU A 598 1.79 -44.75 -17.36
N VAL A 599 0.76 -44.71 -16.51
CA VAL A 599 0.94 -44.42 -15.07
C VAL A 599 1.83 -45.45 -14.37
N PRO A 600 1.67 -46.77 -14.55
CA PRO A 600 2.63 -47.76 -14.03
C PRO A 600 4.06 -47.60 -14.59
N ALA A 601 4.21 -47.16 -15.85
CA ALA A 601 5.53 -46.91 -16.42
C ALA A 601 6.22 -45.68 -15.80
N VAL A 602 5.47 -44.62 -15.48
CA VAL A 602 5.97 -43.48 -14.70
C VAL A 602 6.31 -43.90 -13.27
N ARG A 603 5.44 -44.68 -12.60
CA ARG A 603 5.68 -45.25 -11.26
C ARG A 603 6.98 -46.06 -11.19
N ALA A 604 7.30 -46.84 -12.23
CA ALA A 604 8.53 -47.63 -12.29
C ALA A 604 9.81 -46.76 -12.35
N VAL A 605 9.70 -45.50 -12.82
CA VAL A 605 10.82 -44.53 -12.87
C VAL A 605 10.84 -43.64 -11.62
N LEU A 606 9.67 -43.30 -11.09
CA LEU A 606 9.46 -42.43 -9.93
C LEU A 606 8.60 -43.15 -8.86
N PRO A 607 9.17 -44.14 -8.13
CA PRO A 607 8.40 -44.97 -7.20
C PRO A 607 7.78 -44.15 -6.05
N GLU A 608 8.55 -43.22 -5.48
CA GLU A 608 8.19 -42.43 -4.29
C GLU A 608 7.38 -41.14 -4.59
N SER A 609 7.17 -40.79 -5.85
CA SER A 609 6.47 -39.54 -6.23
C SER A 609 4.96 -39.69 -6.20
N THR A 610 4.22 -38.68 -5.75
CA THR A 610 2.76 -38.61 -5.91
C THR A 610 2.42 -38.40 -7.39
N ILE A 611 1.69 -39.31 -8.03
CA ILE A 611 1.35 -39.24 -9.46
C ILE A 611 -0.09 -38.77 -9.64
N THR A 612 -0.31 -37.77 -10.50
CA THR A 612 -1.64 -37.21 -10.81
C THR A 612 -1.71 -36.62 -12.24
N VAL A 613 -2.87 -36.07 -12.61
CA VAL A 613 -3.10 -35.24 -13.80
C VAL A 613 -3.85 -33.97 -13.41
N ALA A 614 -3.65 -32.87 -14.12
CA ALA A 614 -4.40 -31.63 -13.95
C ALA A 614 -5.59 -31.62 -14.93
N ALA A 615 -6.77 -32.00 -14.46
CA ALA A 615 -8.01 -32.02 -15.24
C ALA A 615 -8.91 -30.82 -14.94
N SER A 616 -9.73 -30.40 -15.91
CA SER A 616 -10.76 -29.38 -15.68
C SER A 616 -11.95 -29.95 -14.89
N ALA A 617 -12.68 -29.09 -14.17
CA ALA A 617 -13.83 -29.54 -13.36
C ALA A 617 -14.94 -30.21 -14.20
N ALA A 618 -15.10 -29.82 -15.47
CA ALA A 618 -16.08 -30.41 -16.38
C ALA A 618 -15.68 -31.83 -16.83
N THR A 619 -14.38 -32.11 -16.88
CA THR A 619 -13.83 -33.38 -17.38
C THR A 619 -13.50 -34.37 -16.26
N MET A 620 -13.32 -33.92 -15.02
CA MET A 620 -13.10 -34.82 -13.87
C MET A 620 -14.10 -35.97 -13.73
N ALA A 621 -15.38 -35.71 -14.02
CA ALA A 621 -16.44 -36.73 -13.97
C ALA A 621 -16.36 -37.79 -15.09
N GLN A 622 -15.56 -37.53 -16.13
CA GLN A 622 -15.37 -38.37 -17.31
C GLN A 622 -14.11 -39.25 -17.21
N VAL A 623 -13.23 -38.98 -16.24
CA VAL A 623 -11.99 -39.74 -16.00
C VAL A 623 -12.30 -41.02 -15.22
N GLY A 624 -12.52 -42.13 -15.93
CA GLY A 624 -12.83 -43.43 -15.34
C GLY A 624 -11.64 -44.19 -14.72
N TRP A 625 -10.45 -43.57 -14.68
CA TRP A 625 -9.19 -44.19 -14.26
C TRP A 625 -8.49 -43.51 -13.08
N TRP A 626 -9.23 -42.70 -12.29
CA TRP A 626 -8.74 -42.10 -11.05
C TRP A 626 -8.16 -43.13 -10.06
N ASP A 627 -8.58 -44.40 -10.12
CA ASP A 627 -8.04 -45.49 -9.29
C ASP A 627 -6.53 -45.68 -9.46
N ALA A 628 -5.99 -45.43 -10.66
CA ALA A 628 -4.57 -45.60 -10.99
C ALA A 628 -3.66 -44.45 -10.48
N LEU A 629 -4.22 -43.29 -10.14
CA LEU A 629 -3.49 -42.11 -9.63
C LEU A 629 -3.49 -42.05 -8.10
N ASP A 630 -2.58 -41.30 -7.48
CA ASP A 630 -2.54 -41.22 -6.01
C ASP A 630 -3.52 -40.17 -5.44
N VAL A 631 -3.68 -39.07 -6.19
CA VAL A 631 -4.50 -37.90 -5.82
C VAL A 631 -5.23 -37.41 -7.07
N ILE A 632 -6.42 -36.82 -6.90
CA ILE A 632 -7.14 -36.15 -7.99
C ILE A 632 -6.46 -34.79 -8.21
N GLY A 633 -6.06 -34.44 -9.42
CA GLY A 633 -5.44 -33.13 -9.71
C GLY A 633 -6.37 -32.21 -10.48
N TRP A 634 -6.46 -30.94 -10.06
CA TRP A 634 -7.42 -29.97 -10.55
C TRP A 634 -6.78 -28.72 -11.15
N SER A 635 -7.04 -28.48 -12.43
CA SER A 635 -6.88 -27.16 -13.05
C SER A 635 -8.09 -26.28 -12.69
N ALA A 636 -7.93 -25.47 -11.65
CA ALA A 636 -9.01 -24.77 -10.95
C ALA A 636 -9.25 -23.37 -11.54
N LEU A 637 -9.73 -23.34 -12.78
CA LEU A 637 -9.99 -22.13 -13.57
C LEU A 637 -11.47 -21.99 -13.96
N PRO A 638 -12.40 -21.88 -13.00
CA PRO A 638 -13.83 -21.76 -13.29
C PRO A 638 -14.20 -20.39 -13.88
N ASN A 639 -15.21 -20.35 -14.75
CA ASN A 639 -15.89 -19.10 -15.11
C ASN A 639 -16.96 -18.79 -14.05
N LEU A 640 -16.68 -17.78 -13.21
CA LEU A 640 -17.52 -17.47 -12.05
C LEU A 640 -18.65 -16.46 -12.34
N THR A 641 -18.68 -15.86 -13.54
CA THR A 641 -19.76 -14.97 -14.04
C THR A 641 -20.23 -13.89 -13.03
N LEU A 642 -19.31 -13.04 -12.55
CA LEU A 642 -19.58 -11.93 -11.61
C LEU A 642 -19.32 -10.56 -12.26
N ALA A 643 -19.98 -9.51 -11.75
CA ALA A 643 -19.76 -8.12 -12.16
C ALA A 643 -18.31 -7.66 -11.91
N ALA A 644 -17.86 -6.63 -12.63
CA ALA A 644 -16.45 -6.23 -12.74
C ALA A 644 -15.76 -5.75 -11.44
N ASN A 645 -16.51 -5.45 -10.39
CA ASN A 645 -16.03 -4.99 -9.07
C ASN A 645 -16.34 -5.97 -7.92
N GLY A 646 -16.28 -7.28 -8.19
CA GLY A 646 -16.57 -8.33 -7.22
C GLY A 646 -15.59 -8.38 -6.03
N SER A 647 -16.11 -8.49 -4.81
CA SER A 647 -15.30 -8.72 -3.61
C SER A 647 -14.92 -10.21 -3.46
N ALA A 648 -13.94 -10.50 -2.61
CA ALA A 648 -13.56 -11.86 -2.27
C ALA A 648 -14.74 -12.71 -1.76
N ASP A 649 -15.73 -12.12 -1.07
CA ASP A 649 -16.93 -12.83 -0.62
C ASP A 649 -17.87 -13.20 -1.77
N ALA A 650 -17.99 -12.34 -2.79
CA ALA A 650 -18.74 -12.62 -4.01
C ALA A 650 -18.06 -13.72 -4.84
N VAL A 651 -16.72 -13.66 -4.94
CA VAL A 651 -15.91 -14.73 -5.55
C VAL A 651 -16.11 -16.04 -4.79
N GLU A 652 -15.96 -16.05 -3.46
CA GLU A 652 -16.12 -17.26 -2.64
C GLU A 652 -17.50 -17.92 -2.84
N ALA A 653 -18.56 -17.12 -2.92
CA ALA A 653 -19.91 -17.60 -3.20
C ALA A 653 -20.04 -18.24 -4.60
N ALA A 654 -19.42 -17.64 -5.62
CA ALA A 654 -19.51 -18.10 -7.00
C ALA A 654 -18.79 -19.45 -7.26
N TRP A 655 -17.79 -19.82 -6.44
CA TRP A 655 -17.12 -21.14 -6.54
C TRP A 655 -18.03 -22.33 -6.24
N GLY A 656 -19.23 -22.11 -5.67
CA GLY A 656 -20.16 -23.14 -5.21
C GLY A 656 -20.38 -24.32 -6.18
N PRO A 657 -20.78 -24.11 -7.45
CA PRO A 657 -21.02 -25.19 -8.41
C PRO A 657 -19.78 -26.02 -8.72
N SER A 658 -18.63 -25.38 -8.93
CA SER A 658 -17.37 -26.07 -9.25
C SER A 658 -16.86 -26.89 -8.06
N VAL A 659 -16.95 -26.32 -6.85
CA VAL A 659 -16.61 -27.00 -5.60
C VAL A 659 -17.51 -28.22 -5.38
N GLN A 660 -18.81 -28.13 -5.63
CA GLN A 660 -19.74 -29.26 -5.51
C GLN A 660 -19.42 -30.39 -6.50
N ALA A 661 -19.09 -30.07 -7.75
CA ALA A 661 -18.71 -31.07 -8.75
C ALA A 661 -17.43 -31.82 -8.35
N VAL A 662 -16.41 -31.10 -7.89
CA VAL A 662 -15.13 -31.67 -7.43
C VAL A 662 -15.30 -32.48 -6.13
N GLU A 663 -16.11 -32.00 -5.20
CA GLU A 663 -16.45 -32.69 -3.95
C GLU A 663 -17.15 -34.05 -4.21
N ALA A 664 -18.03 -34.12 -5.22
CA ALA A 664 -18.66 -35.36 -5.64
C ALA A 664 -17.65 -36.38 -6.21
N VAL A 665 -16.70 -35.94 -7.05
CA VAL A 665 -15.65 -36.83 -7.60
C VAL A 665 -14.68 -37.29 -6.50
N SER A 666 -14.28 -36.39 -5.61
CA SER A 666 -13.45 -36.72 -4.44
C SER A 666 -14.10 -37.77 -3.53
N ALA A 667 -15.39 -37.61 -3.23
CA ALA A 667 -16.16 -38.56 -2.43
C ALA A 667 -16.31 -39.92 -3.14
N ALA A 668 -16.62 -39.93 -4.44
CA ALA A 668 -16.80 -41.16 -5.22
C ALA A 668 -15.51 -41.98 -5.34
N GLN A 669 -14.35 -41.32 -5.45
CA GLN A 669 -13.04 -41.98 -5.57
C GLN A 669 -12.34 -42.22 -4.22
N ALA A 670 -12.88 -41.69 -3.12
CA ALA A 670 -12.26 -41.65 -1.80
C ALA A 670 -10.83 -41.06 -1.79
N LYS A 671 -10.57 -40.07 -2.64
CA LYS A 671 -9.25 -39.41 -2.81
C LYS A 671 -9.32 -37.92 -2.56
N ARG A 672 -8.25 -37.36 -1.98
CA ARG A 672 -8.07 -35.90 -1.83
C ARG A 672 -7.83 -35.26 -3.20
N VAL A 673 -7.97 -33.94 -3.28
CA VAL A 673 -7.82 -33.15 -4.52
C VAL A 673 -6.69 -32.14 -4.37
N LEU A 674 -5.66 -32.26 -5.20
CA LEU A 674 -4.59 -31.28 -5.35
C LEU A 674 -4.99 -30.25 -6.40
N VAL A 675 -5.06 -28.97 -6.04
CA VAL A 675 -5.20 -27.91 -7.04
C VAL A 675 -3.84 -27.69 -7.69
N THR A 676 -3.72 -28.07 -8.96
CA THR A 676 -2.47 -28.09 -9.73
C THR A 676 -2.25 -26.83 -10.56
N LYS A 677 -3.27 -25.96 -10.66
CA LYS A 677 -3.23 -24.66 -11.34
C LYS A 677 -4.37 -23.79 -10.82
N LEU A 678 -4.06 -22.63 -10.25
CA LEU A 678 -5.01 -21.58 -9.85
C LEU A 678 -4.38 -20.23 -10.16
N GLY A 679 -5.04 -19.36 -10.91
CA GLY A 679 -4.50 -18.03 -11.25
C GLY A 679 -5.53 -17.15 -11.94
N PHE A 680 -5.35 -15.84 -11.83
CA PHE A 680 -6.22 -14.81 -12.40
C PHE A 680 -5.37 -13.65 -12.93
N GLN A 681 -5.78 -13.03 -14.03
CA GLN A 681 -5.19 -11.77 -14.52
C GLN A 681 -5.50 -10.58 -13.60
N SER A 682 -4.70 -9.52 -13.67
CA SER A 682 -4.88 -8.27 -12.92
C SER A 682 -5.80 -7.32 -13.67
N ARG A 683 -7.06 -7.75 -13.88
CA ARG A 683 -8.07 -7.02 -14.67
C ARG A 683 -9.45 -7.04 -14.01
N PRO A 684 -10.27 -5.98 -14.15
CA PRO A 684 -11.67 -6.01 -13.72
C PRO A 684 -12.40 -7.19 -14.36
N GLY A 685 -13.13 -7.97 -13.56
CA GLY A 685 -13.87 -9.12 -14.06
C GLY A 685 -13.05 -10.41 -14.30
N ALA A 686 -11.76 -10.47 -13.95
CA ALA A 686 -10.88 -11.61 -14.26
C ALA A 686 -11.43 -12.99 -13.79
N TRP A 687 -12.22 -13.04 -12.73
CA TRP A 687 -12.94 -14.25 -12.27
C TRP A 687 -13.93 -14.86 -13.30
N ALA A 688 -14.35 -14.11 -14.32
CA ALA A 688 -15.19 -14.65 -15.40
C ALA A 688 -14.35 -15.43 -16.44
N LEU A 689 -13.11 -15.01 -16.70
CA LEU A 689 -12.22 -15.61 -17.68
C LEU A 689 -10.78 -15.60 -17.17
N PRO A 690 -10.41 -16.49 -16.22
CA PRO A 690 -9.20 -16.35 -15.39
C PRO A 690 -7.88 -16.19 -16.15
N LEU A 691 -7.77 -16.75 -17.36
CA LEU A 691 -6.57 -16.71 -18.22
C LEU A 691 -6.88 -16.41 -19.71
N HIS A 692 -8.08 -15.93 -20.07
CA HIS A 692 -8.49 -15.78 -21.48
C HIS A 692 -8.20 -14.36 -21.99
N THR A 693 -7.41 -14.25 -23.06
CA THR A 693 -6.96 -12.94 -23.61
C THR A 693 -7.96 -12.23 -24.53
N SER A 694 -9.06 -12.88 -24.91
CA SER A 694 -9.94 -12.43 -25.99
C SER A 694 -11.44 -12.62 -25.72
N ARG A 695 -12.12 -11.53 -25.31
CA ARG A 695 -13.56 -11.32 -25.56
C ARG A 695 -13.86 -9.84 -25.88
N PRO A 696 -14.95 -9.55 -26.62
CA PRO A 696 -15.04 -8.32 -27.42
C PRO A 696 -16.14 -7.33 -26.98
N ASP A 697 -16.75 -7.49 -25.80
CA ASP A 697 -17.96 -6.75 -25.39
C ASP A 697 -17.77 -5.70 -24.27
N PHE A 698 -16.54 -5.46 -23.80
CA PHE A 698 -16.21 -4.23 -23.07
C PHE A 698 -15.90 -3.09 -24.04
N SER A 699 -16.93 -2.55 -24.69
CA SER A 699 -16.81 -1.43 -25.63
C SER A 699 -16.34 -0.11 -25.01
N ASP A 700 -16.30 -0.01 -23.68
CA ASP A 700 -15.70 1.11 -22.93
C ASP A 700 -14.19 0.94 -22.67
N CYS A 701 -13.59 -0.22 -22.96
CA CYS A 701 -12.18 -0.51 -22.64
C CYS A 701 -11.26 -0.30 -23.86
N SER A 702 -11.18 0.95 -24.34
CA SER A 702 -10.42 1.30 -25.55
C SER A 702 -8.97 1.76 -25.30
N GLY A 703 -8.50 1.77 -24.04
CA GLY A 703 -7.12 2.10 -23.66
C GLY A 703 -6.52 1.10 -22.67
N TRP A 704 -5.26 0.67 -22.91
CA TRP A 704 -4.54 -0.33 -22.12
C TRP A 704 -4.40 -0.04 -20.61
N LEU A 705 -4.62 1.21 -20.16
CA LEU A 705 -4.53 1.63 -18.75
C LEU A 705 -5.86 1.61 -17.99
N GLU A 706 -7.00 1.42 -18.66
CA GLU A 706 -8.32 1.37 -18.02
C GLU A 706 -8.72 -0.06 -17.58
N CYS A 707 -7.86 -1.05 -17.87
CA CYS A 707 -8.10 -2.46 -17.60
C CYS A 707 -7.20 -3.07 -16.52
N TYR A 708 -6.33 -2.30 -15.86
CA TYR A 708 -5.45 -2.82 -14.81
C TYR A 708 -6.11 -2.72 -13.43
N ASP A 709 -6.40 -3.87 -12.83
CA ASP A 709 -6.92 -3.98 -11.47
C ASP A 709 -6.20 -5.12 -10.70
N PRO A 710 -5.13 -4.78 -9.96
CA PRO A 710 -4.40 -5.75 -9.15
C PRO A 710 -5.12 -6.10 -7.85
N GLU A 711 -6.10 -5.28 -7.43
CA GLU A 711 -6.97 -5.61 -6.31
C GLU A 711 -8.00 -6.67 -6.75
N ALA A 712 -8.55 -6.60 -7.96
CA ALA A 712 -9.39 -7.67 -8.51
C ALA A 712 -8.66 -9.03 -8.55
N GLN A 713 -7.37 -9.07 -8.91
CA GLN A 713 -6.56 -10.30 -8.82
C GLN A 713 -6.43 -10.78 -7.36
N ALA A 714 -6.17 -9.87 -6.42
CA ALA A 714 -6.04 -10.20 -5.01
C ALA A 714 -7.36 -10.71 -4.40
N GLN A 715 -8.48 -10.06 -4.70
CA GLN A 715 -9.84 -10.47 -4.31
C GLN A 715 -10.24 -11.81 -4.95
N ALA A 716 -9.86 -12.04 -6.22
CA ALA A 716 -10.08 -13.32 -6.91
C ALA A 716 -9.32 -14.47 -6.24
N LEU A 717 -8.03 -14.29 -5.95
CA LEU A 717 -7.22 -15.30 -5.24
C LEU A 717 -7.72 -15.52 -3.81
N GLU A 718 -8.02 -14.47 -3.07
CA GLU A 718 -8.52 -14.54 -1.69
C GLU A 718 -9.86 -15.28 -1.61
N GLY A 719 -10.84 -14.92 -2.44
CA GLY A 719 -12.14 -15.60 -2.50
C GLY A 719 -12.03 -17.07 -2.94
N SER A 720 -11.12 -17.36 -3.87
CA SER A 720 -10.84 -18.73 -4.31
C SER A 720 -10.21 -19.58 -3.20
N LEU A 721 -9.22 -19.05 -2.49
CA LEU A 721 -8.55 -19.74 -1.39
C LEU A 721 -9.52 -19.95 -0.21
N ARG A 722 -10.39 -18.99 0.11
CA ARG A 722 -11.51 -19.19 1.06
C ARG A 722 -12.42 -20.36 0.65
N ALA A 723 -12.86 -20.40 -0.62
CA ALA A 723 -13.77 -21.42 -1.12
C ALA A 723 -13.17 -22.83 -1.04
N LEU A 724 -11.88 -22.96 -1.36
CA LEU A 724 -11.12 -24.21 -1.36
C LEU A 724 -10.73 -24.67 0.05
N THR A 725 -10.22 -23.78 0.90
CA THR A 725 -9.67 -24.16 2.22
C THR A 725 -10.72 -24.54 3.27
N THR A 726 -12.00 -24.24 3.05
CA THR A 726 -13.07 -24.85 3.86
C THR A 726 -13.22 -26.37 3.65
N ARG A 727 -12.56 -26.95 2.64
CA ARG A 727 -12.79 -28.33 2.18
C ARG A 727 -11.75 -29.29 2.72
N ARG A 728 -12.20 -30.28 3.50
CA ARG A 728 -11.34 -31.36 4.04
C ARG A 728 -10.71 -32.25 2.97
N TRP A 729 -11.28 -32.29 1.78
CA TRP A 729 -10.72 -33.04 0.66
C TRP A 729 -9.53 -32.33 -0.01
N LEU A 730 -9.29 -31.04 0.24
CA LEU A 730 -8.18 -30.31 -0.37
C LEU A 730 -6.84 -30.93 0.08
N ALA A 731 -5.97 -31.26 -0.88
CA ALA A 731 -4.64 -31.83 -0.66
C ALA A 731 -3.55 -30.75 -0.61
N GLY A 732 -3.70 -29.68 -1.39
CA GLY A 732 -2.76 -28.57 -1.54
C GLY A 732 -3.16 -27.68 -2.72
N VAL A 733 -2.47 -26.56 -2.90
CA VAL A 733 -2.75 -25.58 -3.97
C VAL A 733 -1.47 -25.05 -4.60
N PHE A 734 -1.34 -25.17 -5.93
CA PHE A 734 -0.33 -24.52 -6.75
C PHE A 734 -0.89 -23.29 -7.48
N VAL A 735 -0.28 -22.13 -7.23
CA VAL A 735 -0.70 -20.85 -7.80
C VAL A 735 0.17 -20.46 -9.00
N TYR A 736 -0.52 -20.20 -10.11
CA TYR A 736 -0.03 -19.80 -11.41
C TYR A 736 0.00 -18.26 -11.48
N ALA A 737 0.94 -17.58 -12.15
CA ALA A 737 2.06 -18.02 -12.97
C ALA A 737 3.32 -17.23 -12.58
N VAL A 738 4.25 -17.80 -11.80
CA VAL A 738 5.51 -17.09 -11.50
C VAL A 738 6.50 -17.39 -12.62
N LEU A 739 6.96 -16.36 -13.33
CA LEU A 739 7.85 -16.54 -14.48
C LEU A 739 9.33 -16.56 -14.04
N SER A 740 10.15 -17.17 -14.88
CA SER A 740 11.62 -17.20 -14.74
C SER A 740 12.31 -15.87 -15.03
N ASP A 741 11.58 -14.87 -15.52
CA ASP A 741 12.09 -13.53 -15.70
C ASP A 741 12.01 -12.73 -14.38
N PRO A 742 13.14 -12.20 -13.86
CA PRO A 742 13.13 -11.40 -12.64
C PRO A 742 12.48 -10.01 -12.80
N SER A 743 12.19 -9.54 -14.03
CA SER A 743 11.33 -8.37 -14.26
C SER A 743 9.82 -8.67 -14.23
N SER A 744 9.41 -9.94 -14.24
CA SER A 744 8.00 -10.31 -14.24
C SER A 744 7.30 -9.97 -12.91
N GLY A 745 6.12 -9.37 -13.00
CA GLY A 745 5.36 -8.88 -11.87
C GLY A 745 5.71 -7.44 -11.47
N GLY A 746 4.67 -6.66 -11.14
CA GLY A 746 4.81 -5.25 -10.79
C GLY A 746 3.47 -4.52 -10.87
N PRO A 747 3.46 -3.20 -10.56
CA PRO A 747 2.25 -2.37 -10.48
C PRO A 747 1.64 -1.99 -11.85
N SER A 748 2.05 -2.63 -12.94
CA SER A 748 1.53 -2.44 -14.31
C SER A 748 1.42 -3.76 -15.11
N ASP A 749 1.90 -4.88 -14.56
CA ASP A 749 1.81 -6.21 -15.18
C ASP A 749 0.36 -6.71 -15.03
N ASP A 750 -0.38 -6.85 -16.13
CA ASP A 750 -1.77 -7.32 -16.08
C ASP A 750 -1.92 -8.86 -16.10
N GLY A 751 -0.80 -9.57 -16.16
CA GLY A 751 -0.70 -11.02 -16.25
C GLY A 751 -1.05 -11.75 -14.95
N ALA A 752 -1.04 -13.08 -15.03
CA ALA A 752 -1.40 -13.97 -13.93
C ALA A 752 -0.30 -14.12 -12.87
N THR A 753 0.88 -13.54 -13.05
CA THR A 753 1.89 -13.52 -11.98
C THR A 753 1.38 -12.73 -10.78
N PRO A 754 1.50 -13.26 -9.54
CA PRO A 754 1.16 -12.53 -8.32
C PRO A 754 2.30 -11.61 -7.85
N MET A 755 3.51 -11.78 -8.42
CA MET A 755 4.73 -11.07 -7.98
C MET A 755 4.59 -9.56 -8.18
N GLY A 756 5.13 -8.78 -7.23
CA GLY A 756 5.05 -7.31 -7.27
C GLY A 756 3.66 -6.71 -7.07
N LYS A 757 2.64 -7.51 -6.73
CA LYS A 757 1.22 -7.10 -6.62
C LYS A 757 0.63 -7.46 -5.24
N PRO A 758 -0.52 -6.90 -4.83
CA PRO A 758 -1.22 -7.28 -3.58
C PRO A 758 -1.55 -8.78 -3.50
N ALA A 759 -1.70 -9.43 -4.66
CA ALA A 759 -1.80 -10.88 -4.80
C ALA A 759 -0.66 -11.65 -4.12
N ALA A 760 0.61 -11.24 -4.23
CA ALA A 760 1.73 -11.90 -3.54
C ALA A 760 1.53 -11.93 -2.02
N GLN A 761 1.01 -10.86 -1.43
CA GLN A 761 0.75 -10.77 0.00
C GLN A 761 -0.43 -11.67 0.42
N VAL A 762 -1.47 -11.82 -0.43
CA VAL A 762 -2.51 -12.84 -0.22
C VAL A 762 -1.85 -14.20 -0.11
N LEU A 763 -1.05 -14.59 -1.10
CA LEU A 763 -0.38 -15.89 -1.13
C LEU A 763 0.58 -16.12 0.04
N GLN A 764 1.37 -15.12 0.43
CA GLN A 764 2.28 -15.20 1.58
C GLN A 764 1.56 -15.55 2.88
N ARG A 765 0.36 -14.99 3.09
CA ARG A 765 -0.47 -15.31 4.27
C ARG A 765 -1.05 -16.72 4.21
N TRP A 766 -1.42 -17.20 3.02
CA TRP A 766 -1.95 -18.56 2.85
C TRP A 766 -0.87 -19.65 2.88
N PHE A 767 0.35 -19.39 2.42
CA PHE A 767 1.47 -20.35 2.43
C PHE A 767 2.29 -20.34 3.73
N GLY A 768 2.44 -19.18 4.39
CA GLY A 768 3.29 -19.04 5.59
C GLY A 768 2.78 -19.74 6.85
N GLY A 769 1.54 -20.27 6.84
CA GLY A 769 1.03 -21.18 7.86
C GLY A 769 0.36 -20.52 9.07
N ALA A 770 -0.07 -19.26 8.97
CA ALA A 770 -0.84 -18.56 10.01
C ALA A 770 -2.18 -18.03 9.45
N LEU A 771 -3.25 -18.81 9.63
CA LEU A 771 -4.60 -18.47 9.15
C LEU A 771 -5.61 -18.49 10.30
N GLU A 772 -5.74 -17.34 10.98
CA GLU A 772 -6.93 -16.95 11.75
C GLU A 772 -6.96 -15.41 11.92
N GLY A 773 -7.97 -14.74 11.34
CA GLY A 773 -8.35 -13.34 11.66
C GLY A 773 -7.58 -12.20 10.98
N TRP A 774 -7.84 -11.89 9.70
CA TRP A 774 -7.19 -10.78 8.99
C TRP A 774 -7.71 -9.38 9.35
N ALA A 775 -6.79 -8.43 9.49
CA ALA A 775 -7.08 -7.00 9.32
C ALA A 775 -5.88 -6.22 8.73
N ALA A 776 -6.02 -5.83 7.47
CA ALA A 776 -5.22 -4.85 6.68
C ALA A 776 -3.71 -5.11 6.47
N VAL A 777 -3.34 -5.07 5.19
CA VAL A 777 -1.96 -4.84 4.71
C VAL A 777 -1.57 -3.40 5.03
N GLU A 778 -0.40 -3.22 5.64
CA GLU A 778 0.45 -2.06 5.39
C GLU A 778 1.63 -2.48 4.50
N THR A 779 2.26 -1.48 3.89
CA THR A 779 3.48 -1.60 3.09
C THR A 779 4.61 -2.30 3.85
N PHE A 780 5.30 -3.26 3.21
CA PHE A 780 6.49 -3.92 3.77
C PHE A 780 7.79 -3.43 3.13
N PRO A 781 8.93 -3.42 3.88
CA PRO A 781 10.16 -2.75 3.49
C PRO A 781 11.21 -3.70 2.86
N GLY A 782 12.06 -3.16 1.96
CA GLY A 782 13.03 -3.92 1.17
C GLY A 782 14.48 -3.43 1.18
N GLU A 783 14.89 -2.54 2.08
CA GLU A 783 16.21 -1.86 1.99
C GLU A 783 17.34 -2.52 2.82
N ALA A 784 17.03 -3.41 3.77
CA ALA A 784 18.02 -3.89 4.76
C ALA A 784 18.88 -5.08 4.29
N THR A 785 18.40 -5.93 3.39
CA THR A 785 19.06 -7.21 3.06
C THR A 785 20.11 -7.09 1.96
N ILE A 786 19.96 -6.13 1.04
CA ILE A 786 20.83 -5.95 -0.13
C ILE A 786 22.18 -5.31 0.27
N VAL A 787 22.17 -4.38 1.24
CA VAL A 787 23.38 -3.69 1.74
C VAL A 787 24.38 -4.65 2.40
N ALA A 788 23.91 -5.77 2.95
CA ALA A 788 24.77 -6.80 3.54
C ALA A 788 25.45 -7.71 2.49
N ALA A 789 24.82 -7.91 1.32
CA ALA A 789 25.38 -8.68 0.20
C ALA A 789 26.40 -7.84 -0.61
N GLN A 790 26.04 -6.59 -0.94
CA GLN A 790 26.88 -5.69 -1.74
C GLN A 790 28.25 -5.41 -1.08
N ARG A 791 28.31 -5.32 0.25
CA ARG A 791 29.57 -5.12 0.99
C ARG A 791 30.53 -6.32 0.97
N ARG A 792 30.09 -7.52 0.56
CA ARG A 792 30.96 -8.69 0.39
C ARG A 792 31.52 -8.82 -1.04
N LEU A 793 30.82 -8.27 -2.03
CA LEU A 793 31.27 -8.27 -3.43
C LEU A 793 32.32 -7.17 -3.73
N ALA A 794 32.30 -6.06 -3.00
CA ALA A 794 33.28 -4.97 -3.13
C ALA A 794 34.71 -5.31 -2.63
N ALA A 795 35.01 -6.56 -2.27
CA ALA A 795 36.27 -6.98 -1.64
C ALA A 795 37.14 -7.92 -2.50
N ALA A 796 36.73 -8.25 -3.73
CA ALA A 796 37.51 -9.07 -4.67
C ALA A 796 38.05 -8.21 -5.83
N GLY A 797 39.37 -8.12 -5.95
CA GLY A 797 40.05 -7.29 -6.97
C GLY A 797 40.09 -7.92 -8.37
N PRO A 798 40.47 -7.13 -9.40
CA PRO A 798 40.39 -7.54 -10.81
C PRO A 798 41.59 -8.37 -11.28
N GLY A 799 41.36 -9.31 -12.19
CA GLY A 799 42.42 -10.00 -12.94
C GLY A 799 41.88 -10.98 -13.98
N GLY A 800 42.42 -10.92 -15.21
CA GLY A 800 42.14 -11.87 -16.29
C GLY A 800 41.91 -11.20 -17.66
N GLU A 801 42.85 -11.37 -18.60
CA GLU A 801 42.81 -10.79 -19.95
C GLU A 801 42.14 -11.69 -21.00
N GLY A 802 41.75 -11.08 -22.14
CA GLY A 802 41.39 -11.76 -23.40
C GLY A 802 39.89 -11.72 -23.73
N SER A 803 39.44 -11.40 -24.95
CA SER A 803 40.13 -11.00 -26.18
C SER A 803 39.15 -10.33 -27.16
N ARG A 804 39.55 -9.27 -27.90
CA ARG A 804 38.72 -8.61 -28.94
C ARG A 804 38.76 -9.36 -30.28
N PRO A 805 37.65 -9.37 -31.04
CA PRO A 805 37.51 -8.49 -32.22
C PRO A 805 36.11 -7.84 -32.32
N GLY A 806 35.83 -6.79 -33.11
CA GLY A 806 36.63 -5.97 -34.02
C GLY A 806 36.19 -4.48 -33.96
N GLY A 807 36.80 -3.60 -34.76
CA GLY A 807 36.83 -2.16 -34.45
C GLY A 807 35.72 -1.26 -35.01
N VAL A 808 35.25 -0.34 -34.16
CA VAL A 808 34.79 1.02 -34.51
C VAL A 808 35.65 2.02 -33.70
N GLY A 809 35.79 3.26 -34.17
CA GLY A 809 36.97 4.10 -33.92
C GLY A 809 37.16 4.71 -32.52
N VAL A 810 38.27 4.34 -31.87
CA VAL A 810 38.77 4.82 -30.54
C VAL A 810 38.93 6.36 -30.41
N GLY A 811 38.90 7.10 -31.52
CA GLY A 811 39.09 8.56 -31.53
C GLY A 811 37.84 9.39 -31.17
N ALA A 812 36.63 8.88 -31.47
CA ALA A 812 35.38 9.63 -31.27
C ALA A 812 34.97 9.65 -29.78
N ASP A 813 35.00 8.48 -29.13
CA ASP A 813 34.62 8.31 -27.72
C ASP A 813 35.45 9.19 -26.78
N ALA A 814 36.76 9.31 -27.06
CA ALA A 814 37.65 10.16 -26.27
C ALA A 814 37.34 11.66 -26.41
N ALA A 815 36.79 12.10 -27.54
CA ALA A 815 36.37 13.49 -27.72
C ALA A 815 35.03 13.77 -27.01
N LEU A 816 34.10 12.82 -27.05
CA LEU A 816 32.82 12.89 -26.33
C LEU A 816 33.03 12.84 -24.81
N ALA A 817 33.89 11.96 -24.31
CA ALA A 817 34.25 11.90 -22.88
C ALA A 817 34.77 13.24 -22.37
N ARG A 818 35.74 13.85 -23.07
CA ARG A 818 36.24 15.20 -22.75
C ARG A 818 35.17 16.29 -22.87
N ARG A 819 34.15 16.13 -23.73
CA ARG A 819 33.01 17.06 -23.82
C ARG A 819 32.12 16.92 -22.59
N ARG A 820 31.78 15.69 -22.20
CA ARG A 820 31.01 15.36 -20.98
C ARG A 820 31.69 15.87 -19.72
N GLU A 821 32.99 15.66 -19.56
CA GLU A 821 33.78 16.19 -18.42
C GLU A 821 33.63 17.71 -18.26
N ARG A 822 33.74 18.48 -19.36
CA ARG A 822 33.55 19.94 -19.33
C ARG A 822 32.10 20.34 -19.08
N ALA A 823 31.14 19.58 -19.63
CA ALA A 823 29.72 19.79 -19.43
C ALA A 823 29.33 19.60 -17.96
N VAL A 824 29.77 18.49 -17.34
CA VAL A 824 29.64 18.20 -15.91
C VAL A 824 30.31 19.29 -15.06
N ALA A 825 31.57 19.63 -15.32
CA ALA A 825 32.29 20.66 -14.56
C ALA A 825 31.60 22.04 -14.61
N ARG A 826 30.93 22.37 -15.72
CA ARG A 826 30.13 23.60 -15.83
C ARG A 826 28.79 23.50 -15.09
N ALA A 827 28.08 22.37 -15.19
CA ALA A 827 26.84 22.15 -14.47
C ALA A 827 27.04 22.19 -12.94
N GLN A 828 28.19 21.65 -12.47
CA GLN A 828 28.61 21.66 -11.07
C GLN A 828 29.17 23.02 -10.57
N SER A 829 29.24 24.05 -11.42
CA SER A 829 29.73 25.39 -11.01
C SER A 829 28.81 26.12 -10.03
N GLY A 830 27.58 25.62 -9.82
CA GLY A 830 26.63 26.12 -8.83
C GLY A 830 25.85 27.37 -9.24
N SER A 831 26.13 27.97 -10.41
CA SER A 831 25.40 29.14 -10.91
C SER A 831 24.14 28.81 -11.72
N THR A 832 24.06 27.60 -12.27
CA THR A 832 22.98 27.16 -13.16
C THR A 832 21.76 26.67 -12.38
N TRP A 833 20.58 26.72 -13.00
CA TRP A 833 19.31 26.24 -12.46
C TRP A 833 19.15 24.74 -12.70
N ASN A 834 19.57 23.86 -11.79
CA ASN A 834 19.54 22.41 -12.02
C ASN A 834 18.62 21.74 -11.00
N GLY A 835 17.43 21.32 -11.43
CA GLY A 835 16.38 20.86 -10.51
C GLY A 835 15.16 20.27 -11.19
N PHE A 836 13.99 20.56 -10.65
CA PHE A 836 12.70 19.97 -11.05
C PHE A 836 11.56 20.98 -11.09
N VAL A 837 10.59 20.71 -11.96
CA VAL A 837 9.21 21.16 -11.82
C VAL A 837 8.54 20.28 -10.77
N PHE A 838 8.25 20.86 -9.62
CA PHE A 838 7.64 20.18 -8.49
C PHE A 838 6.13 20.41 -8.53
N GLY A 839 5.41 19.53 -9.21
CA GLY A 839 3.96 19.63 -9.39
C GLY A 839 3.21 19.59 -8.06
N GLY A 840 2.22 20.47 -7.90
CA GLY A 840 1.34 20.49 -6.74
C GLY A 840 0.33 19.34 -6.71
N PRO A 841 -0.64 19.36 -5.77
CA PRO A 841 -1.78 18.42 -5.73
C PRO A 841 -2.67 18.48 -6.98
N ASP A 842 -2.37 19.43 -7.87
CA ASP A 842 -3.17 19.83 -9.01
C ASP A 842 -2.54 19.32 -10.34
N GLU A 843 -1.35 18.72 -10.29
CA GLU A 843 -0.64 18.12 -11.44
C GLU A 843 -0.44 16.60 -11.26
N TRP A 844 -1.53 15.84 -11.40
CA TRP A 844 -1.54 14.35 -11.39
C TRP A 844 -1.22 13.69 -10.04
N SER A 845 -0.94 14.44 -8.98
CA SER A 845 -0.78 13.88 -7.64
C SER A 845 -2.11 13.86 -6.87
N SER A 846 -2.23 12.96 -5.90
CA SER A 846 -3.46 12.81 -5.12
C SER A 846 -3.70 14.05 -4.22
N PRO A 847 -4.96 14.44 -3.92
CA PRO A 847 -5.25 15.52 -2.97
C PRO A 847 -4.64 15.34 -1.56
N TYR A 848 -4.14 14.15 -1.23
CA TYR A 848 -3.38 13.86 -0.02
C TYR A 848 -1.95 14.46 0.01
N TYR A 849 -1.35 14.78 -1.15
CA TYR A 849 0.06 15.20 -1.28
C TYR A 849 0.23 16.69 -1.57
N ARG A 850 -0.59 17.55 -0.95
CA ARG A 850 -0.49 19.00 -1.15
C ARG A 850 0.86 19.58 -0.76
N TYR A 851 1.20 20.72 -1.34
CA TYR A 851 2.22 21.61 -0.78
C TYR A 851 1.88 21.90 0.69
N GLY A 852 2.76 21.47 1.60
CA GLY A 852 2.57 21.56 3.06
C GLY A 852 2.28 20.22 3.73
N SER A 853 1.98 19.17 2.95
CA SER A 853 1.91 17.78 3.43
C SER A 853 3.31 17.22 3.73
N VAL A 854 3.38 16.22 4.61
CA VAL A 854 4.64 15.52 4.94
C VAL A 854 5.24 14.85 3.69
N GLY A 855 4.41 14.28 2.81
CA GLY A 855 4.87 13.68 1.55
C GLY A 855 5.52 14.70 0.61
N ALA A 856 4.89 15.87 0.42
CA ALA A 856 5.47 16.93 -0.41
C ALA A 856 6.79 17.46 0.15
N MET A 857 6.91 17.63 1.47
CA MET A 857 8.17 18.00 2.10
C MET A 857 9.24 16.91 1.89
N ALA A 858 8.90 15.64 2.09
CA ALA A 858 9.81 14.51 1.91
C ALA A 858 10.26 14.32 0.45
N SER A 859 9.40 14.56 -0.53
CA SER A 859 9.80 14.57 -1.95
C SER A 859 10.80 15.70 -2.24
N LEU A 860 10.63 16.87 -1.63
CA LEU A 860 11.57 17.99 -1.77
C LEU A 860 12.92 17.71 -1.07
N ASP A 861 12.88 17.05 0.09
CA ASP A 861 14.08 16.54 0.78
C ASP A 861 14.82 15.52 -0.10
N ALA A 862 14.09 14.62 -0.76
CA ALA A 862 14.65 13.62 -1.67
C ALA A 862 15.28 14.25 -2.93
N MET A 863 14.67 15.32 -3.49
CA MET A 863 15.25 16.08 -4.59
C MET A 863 16.57 16.76 -4.18
N ALA A 864 16.60 17.41 -3.01
CA ALA A 864 17.81 18.03 -2.47
C ALA A 864 18.89 16.98 -2.16
N ALA A 865 18.52 15.83 -1.60
CA ALA A 865 19.42 14.71 -1.33
C ALA A 865 19.92 14.02 -2.62
N ALA A 866 19.18 14.12 -3.73
CA ALA A 866 19.63 13.68 -5.04
C ALA A 866 20.69 14.63 -5.64
N GLY A 867 20.78 15.87 -5.17
CA GLY A 867 21.79 16.87 -5.54
C GLY A 867 21.24 18.15 -6.16
N ALA A 868 19.92 18.24 -6.40
CA ALA A 868 19.30 19.40 -7.04
C ALA A 868 19.65 20.71 -6.30
N ASN A 869 19.85 21.79 -7.07
CA ASN A 869 20.16 23.12 -6.53
C ASN A 869 19.00 24.13 -6.70
N ALA A 870 17.91 23.71 -7.37
CA ALA A 870 16.76 24.54 -7.68
C ALA A 870 15.45 23.75 -7.65
N VAL A 871 14.33 24.46 -7.49
CA VAL A 871 12.97 23.94 -7.68
C VAL A 871 12.08 25.00 -8.33
N GLN A 872 11.29 24.58 -9.32
CA GLN A 872 10.18 25.32 -9.90
C GLN A 872 8.88 24.83 -9.27
N LEU A 873 8.27 25.68 -8.45
CA LEU A 873 6.93 25.49 -7.91
C LEU A 873 5.91 25.94 -8.95
N VAL A 874 4.82 25.20 -9.11
CA VAL A 874 3.72 25.58 -10.02
C VAL A 874 2.49 25.93 -9.19
N ALA A 875 1.81 27.00 -9.59
CA ALA A 875 0.49 27.37 -9.07
C ALA A 875 -0.54 27.22 -10.18
N MET A 876 -1.69 26.59 -9.87
CA MET A 876 -2.73 26.24 -10.84
C MET A 876 -3.99 27.12 -10.77
N ARG A 877 -4.52 27.49 -11.94
CA ARG A 877 -5.83 28.12 -12.18
C ARG A 877 -6.54 27.44 -13.35
N TYR A 878 -7.83 27.72 -13.52
CA TYR A 878 -8.67 27.04 -14.51
C TYR A 878 -9.38 28.00 -15.45
N TYR A 879 -9.74 27.50 -16.63
CA TYR A 879 -10.56 28.17 -17.64
C TYR A 879 -11.59 27.18 -18.22
N GLU A 880 -12.70 27.67 -18.77
CA GLU A 880 -13.82 26.80 -19.17
C GLU A 880 -13.53 26.04 -20.47
N GLU A 881 -13.11 26.73 -21.53
CA GLU A 881 -12.74 26.16 -22.83
C GLU A 881 -11.76 27.10 -23.56
N SER A 882 -11.10 26.65 -24.64
CA SER A 882 -10.01 27.40 -25.31
C SER A 882 -10.42 28.80 -25.82
N ASN A 883 -11.72 29.02 -26.06
CA ASN A 883 -12.29 30.31 -26.46
C ASN A 883 -12.71 31.21 -25.27
N SER A 884 -12.57 30.76 -24.02
CA SER A 884 -13.05 31.46 -22.82
C SER A 884 -12.05 32.50 -22.32
N THR A 885 -12.54 33.71 -22.03
CA THR A 885 -11.72 34.81 -21.49
C THR A 885 -11.59 34.76 -19.96
N LEU A 886 -12.24 33.79 -19.30
CA LEU A 886 -12.30 33.67 -17.84
C LEU A 886 -11.19 32.78 -17.28
N VAL A 887 -10.45 33.30 -16.28
CA VAL A 887 -9.43 32.56 -15.52
C VAL A 887 -9.78 32.60 -14.03
N TYR A 888 -10.06 31.44 -13.43
CA TYR A 888 -10.64 31.34 -12.09
C TYR A 888 -10.01 30.26 -11.19
N ALA A 889 -10.38 30.31 -9.91
CA ALA A 889 -9.87 29.45 -8.85
C ALA A 889 -10.85 28.31 -8.53
N LYS A 890 -10.35 27.09 -8.29
CA LYS A 890 -11.15 25.99 -7.73
C LYS A 890 -10.99 25.89 -6.22
N GLY A 891 -12.12 25.67 -5.53
CA GLY A 891 -12.20 25.57 -4.06
C GLY A 891 -12.09 24.13 -3.53
N ALA A 892 -12.19 23.99 -2.19
CA ALA A 892 -11.94 22.77 -1.41
C ALA A 892 -12.80 21.52 -1.74
N PHE A 893 -13.75 21.63 -2.68
CA PHE A 893 -14.81 20.65 -2.93
C PHE A 893 -14.97 20.30 -4.42
N SER A 894 -13.99 20.61 -5.28
CA SER A 894 -13.94 20.09 -6.66
C SER A 894 -13.61 18.60 -6.67
N SER A 895 -14.17 17.87 -7.64
CA SER A 895 -14.03 16.43 -7.84
C SER A 895 -12.69 15.99 -8.43
N SER A 896 -11.94 16.88 -9.10
CA SER A 896 -10.77 16.47 -9.89
C SER A 896 -9.45 17.09 -9.43
N LEU A 897 -9.34 18.43 -9.36
CA LEU A 897 -8.10 19.16 -9.03
C LEU A 897 -8.44 20.52 -8.41
N MET A 898 -7.52 21.13 -7.64
CA MET A 898 -7.77 22.36 -6.90
C MET A 898 -6.91 23.53 -7.36
N SER A 899 -7.13 24.71 -6.78
CA SER A 899 -6.13 25.79 -6.86
C SER A 899 -5.26 25.80 -5.60
N THR A 900 -3.96 25.78 -5.83
CA THR A 900 -2.91 26.00 -4.83
C THR A 900 -3.13 27.32 -4.07
N THR A 901 -3.01 27.31 -2.75
CA THR A 901 -3.23 28.49 -1.90
C THR A 901 -1.92 29.23 -1.57
N GLY A 902 -2.04 30.51 -1.21
CA GLY A 902 -0.90 31.34 -0.83
C GLY A 902 -0.06 30.79 0.33
N PRO A 903 -0.66 30.34 1.45
CA PRO A 903 0.08 29.75 2.57
C PRO A 903 0.84 28.46 2.20
N GLU A 904 0.25 27.60 1.36
CA GLU A 904 0.89 26.36 0.89
C GLU A 904 2.16 26.66 0.08
N LEU A 905 2.10 27.64 -0.84
CA LEU A 905 3.25 28.11 -1.62
C LEU A 905 4.34 28.75 -0.73
N VAL A 906 3.95 29.56 0.27
CA VAL A 906 4.90 30.19 1.22
C VAL A 906 5.63 29.13 2.05
N ALA A 907 4.91 28.10 2.53
CA ALA A 907 5.50 26.99 3.27
C ALA A 907 6.50 26.21 2.41
N MET A 908 6.18 25.96 1.14
CA MET A 908 7.07 25.22 0.23
C MET A 908 8.31 26.01 -0.17
N ALA A 909 8.16 27.32 -0.43
CA ALA A 909 9.31 28.21 -0.66
C ALA A 909 10.19 28.38 0.60
N ALA A 910 9.62 28.33 1.80
CA ALA A 910 10.38 28.32 3.04
C ALA A 910 11.18 27.00 3.20
N HIS A 911 10.55 25.85 2.94
CA HIS A 911 11.22 24.55 3.04
C HIS A 911 12.33 24.38 2.00
N ALA A 912 12.06 24.70 0.74
CA ALA A 912 13.03 24.70 -0.36
C ALA A 912 14.33 25.45 -0.03
N ARG A 913 14.19 26.67 0.52
CA ARG A 913 15.34 27.48 0.92
C ARG A 913 16.03 26.99 2.18
N SER A 914 15.34 26.26 3.06
CA SER A 914 15.96 25.60 4.22
C SER A 914 16.94 24.50 3.78
N LEU A 915 16.61 23.80 2.69
CA LEU A 915 17.48 22.84 1.99
C LEU A 915 18.58 23.55 1.17
N GLY A 916 18.41 24.84 0.90
CA GLY A 916 19.31 25.69 0.10
C GLY A 916 19.04 25.65 -1.41
N LEU A 917 17.84 25.24 -1.81
CA LEU A 917 17.39 25.29 -3.21
C LEU A 917 17.06 26.73 -3.61
N ARG A 918 17.45 27.11 -4.83
CA ARG A 918 16.87 28.27 -5.53
C ARG A 918 15.41 27.99 -5.87
N THR A 919 14.59 29.02 -5.86
CA THR A 919 13.13 28.91 -5.96
C THR A 919 12.58 29.73 -7.11
N MET A 920 11.88 29.07 -8.01
CA MET A 920 11.14 29.66 -9.12
C MET A 920 9.64 29.40 -8.93
N LEU A 921 8.78 30.36 -9.25
CA LEU A 921 7.31 30.16 -9.29
C LEU A 921 6.79 30.35 -10.71
N SER A 922 5.97 29.40 -11.16
CA SER A 922 5.35 29.38 -12.49
C SER A 922 3.81 29.38 -12.39
N PRO A 923 3.11 30.30 -13.08
CA PRO A 923 1.66 30.31 -13.18
C PRO A 923 1.18 29.44 -14.36
N MET A 924 0.54 28.31 -14.08
CA MET A 924 -0.08 27.43 -15.09
C MET A 924 -1.61 27.55 -15.08
N ILE A 925 -2.24 27.51 -16.25
CA ILE A 925 -3.69 27.35 -16.40
C ILE A 925 -4.00 26.04 -17.13
N ASP A 926 -5.07 25.36 -16.71
CA ASP A 926 -5.61 24.16 -17.38
C ASP A 926 -7.12 24.26 -17.59
N PRO A 927 -7.70 23.51 -18.55
CA PRO A 927 -9.14 23.43 -18.71
C PRO A 927 -9.82 22.88 -17.46
N ASP A 928 -11.04 23.34 -17.20
CA ASP A 928 -11.88 22.78 -16.14
C ASP A 928 -12.46 21.43 -16.56
N TYR A 929 -11.76 20.35 -16.20
CA TYR A 929 -12.18 18.97 -16.43
C TYR A 929 -13.38 18.50 -15.59
N ASP A 930 -13.96 19.34 -14.71
CA ASP A 930 -15.25 19.02 -14.08
C ASP A 930 -16.44 19.43 -14.98
N LEU A 931 -16.21 20.20 -16.05
CA LEU A 931 -17.25 20.63 -16.98
C LEU A 931 -17.57 19.55 -18.03
N PRO A 932 -18.85 19.29 -18.35
CA PRO A 932 -19.24 18.32 -19.38
C PRO A 932 -18.61 18.62 -20.75
N GLY A 933 -17.92 17.65 -21.33
CA GLY A 933 -17.20 17.78 -22.61
C GLY A 933 -15.68 17.97 -22.45
N ASN A 934 -15.22 18.49 -21.31
CA ASN A 934 -13.79 18.66 -21.01
C ASN A 934 -13.19 17.35 -20.50
N CYS A 935 -12.83 16.46 -21.42
CA CYS A 935 -12.25 15.16 -21.09
C CYS A 935 -10.71 15.21 -21.11
N ARG A 936 -10.09 15.09 -19.92
CA ARG A 936 -8.62 15.09 -19.71
C ARG A 936 -7.85 14.07 -20.55
N GLN A 937 -8.51 12.96 -20.93
CA GLN A 937 -7.92 11.94 -21.81
C GLN A 937 -8.35 12.03 -23.27
N CYS A 938 -9.44 12.74 -23.60
CA CYS A 938 -9.90 12.94 -24.97
C CYS A 938 -9.21 14.15 -25.61
N ALA A 939 -8.57 14.99 -24.80
CA ALA A 939 -7.44 15.79 -25.21
C ALA A 939 -6.26 14.89 -25.62
N SER A 940 -6.29 14.39 -26.85
CA SER A 940 -5.09 14.42 -27.68
C SER A 940 -4.55 15.85 -27.65
N PRO A 941 -3.24 16.10 -27.68
CA PRO A 941 -2.73 17.30 -28.33
C PRO A 941 -2.73 17.07 -29.86
N PRO A 942 -3.34 17.94 -30.70
CA PRO A 942 -4.00 19.21 -30.42
C PRO A 942 -5.55 19.09 -30.49
N GLY A 943 -6.15 18.57 -29.43
CA GLY A 943 -7.59 18.58 -29.19
C GLY A 943 -8.03 19.90 -28.55
N PRO A 944 -9.32 20.24 -28.59
CA PRO A 944 -9.83 21.59 -28.33
C PRO A 944 -9.66 22.13 -26.90
N GLY A 945 -9.07 21.35 -25.99
CA GLY A 945 -8.84 21.70 -24.57
C GLY A 945 -7.40 21.49 -24.11
N TRP A 946 -6.40 22.02 -24.82
CA TRP A 946 -5.03 22.19 -24.28
C TRP A 946 -4.72 23.67 -24.09
N ARG A 947 -4.02 24.01 -23.00
CA ARG A 947 -3.68 25.39 -22.60
C ARG A 947 -2.90 26.19 -23.65
N GLY A 948 -2.11 25.52 -24.48
CA GLY A 948 -1.41 26.16 -25.59
C GLY A 948 -2.32 26.57 -26.76
N LEU A 949 -3.60 26.17 -26.79
CA LEU A 949 -4.60 26.62 -27.76
C LEU A 949 -5.50 27.76 -27.25
N VAL A 950 -5.26 28.30 -26.05
CA VAL A 950 -6.05 29.42 -25.52
C VAL A 950 -6.02 30.60 -26.50
N GLY A 951 -7.22 31.01 -26.93
CA GLY A 951 -7.45 32.11 -27.86
C GLY A 951 -7.24 31.80 -29.35
N SER A 952 -7.05 30.54 -29.74
CA SER A 952 -6.83 30.13 -31.16
C SER A 952 -7.87 30.68 -32.14
N ASP A 953 -9.10 30.89 -31.66
CA ASP A 953 -10.27 31.21 -32.47
C ASP A 953 -10.67 32.70 -32.37
N TRP A 954 -9.91 33.53 -31.64
CA TRP A 954 -10.22 34.95 -31.41
C TRP A 954 -9.72 35.90 -32.52
N GLY A 955 -8.88 35.43 -33.44
CA GLY A 955 -8.27 36.23 -34.49
C GLY A 955 -7.18 37.20 -33.98
N GLU A 956 -6.83 38.21 -34.78
CA GLU A 956 -5.67 39.10 -34.51
C GLU A 956 -6.02 40.41 -33.76
N ASP A 957 -7.29 40.63 -33.37
CA ASP A 957 -7.69 41.91 -32.74
C ASP A 957 -7.22 42.01 -31.28
N CYS A 958 -6.26 42.91 -31.03
CA CYS A 958 -5.72 43.22 -29.71
C CYS A 958 -6.27 44.52 -29.10
N SER A 959 -7.32 45.12 -29.69
CA SER A 959 -7.87 46.40 -29.25
C SER A 959 -8.63 46.32 -27.92
N GLN A 960 -8.83 47.47 -27.27
CA GLN A 960 -9.57 47.54 -26.00
C GLN A 960 -11.03 47.08 -26.19
N GLY A 961 -11.39 45.98 -25.52
CA GLY A 961 -12.68 45.31 -25.65
C GLY A 961 -12.64 44.02 -26.49
N SER A 962 -11.50 43.68 -27.11
CA SER A 962 -11.34 42.39 -27.80
C SER A 962 -11.21 41.22 -26.80
N PRO A 963 -11.44 39.96 -27.24
CA PRO A 963 -11.25 38.77 -26.41
C PRO A 963 -9.83 38.67 -25.84
N TRP A 964 -8.80 38.98 -26.65
CA TRP A 964 -7.41 39.02 -26.21
C TRP A 964 -7.19 40.04 -25.08
N ALA A 965 -7.70 41.26 -25.22
CA ALA A 965 -7.58 42.29 -24.19
C ALA A 965 -8.29 41.88 -22.89
N ALA A 966 -9.48 41.27 -22.98
CA ALA A 966 -10.24 40.79 -21.84
C ALA A 966 -9.53 39.63 -21.11
N TRP A 967 -9.05 38.62 -21.83
CA TRP A 967 -8.32 37.50 -21.26
C TRP A 967 -6.99 37.94 -20.63
N HIS A 968 -6.21 38.79 -21.30
CA HIS A 968 -4.97 39.33 -20.73
C HIS A 968 -5.21 40.10 -19.44
N GLN A 969 -6.31 40.85 -19.35
CA GLN A 969 -6.67 41.55 -18.12
C GLN A 969 -7.01 40.57 -16.99
N GLN A 970 -7.82 39.54 -17.26
CA GLN A 970 -8.16 38.51 -16.28
C GLN A 970 -6.90 37.76 -15.81
N TYR A 971 -6.11 37.21 -16.75
CA TYR A 971 -4.88 36.49 -16.46
C TYR A 971 -3.88 37.33 -15.64
N ALA A 972 -3.73 38.61 -15.96
CA ALA A 972 -2.89 39.53 -15.19
C ALA A 972 -3.43 39.77 -13.76
N ASP A 973 -4.70 40.10 -13.62
CA ASP A 973 -5.27 40.65 -12.39
C ASP A 973 -5.68 39.57 -11.38
N THR A 974 -6.19 38.41 -11.84
CA THR A 974 -6.64 37.31 -10.96
C THR A 974 -5.54 36.31 -10.61
N PHE A 975 -4.44 36.29 -11.38
CA PHE A 975 -3.43 35.22 -11.30
C PHE A 975 -1.99 35.73 -11.26
N VAL A 976 -1.47 36.31 -12.34
CA VAL A 976 -0.03 36.63 -12.46
C VAL A 976 0.42 37.68 -11.43
N LEU A 977 -0.29 38.80 -11.29
CA LEU A 977 0.11 39.88 -10.38
C LEU A 977 -0.10 39.55 -8.88
N PRO A 978 -1.18 38.85 -8.47
CA PRO A 978 -1.26 38.28 -7.13
C PRO A 978 -0.10 37.34 -6.80
N LEU A 979 0.27 36.44 -7.73
CA LEU A 979 1.38 35.51 -7.51
C LEU A 979 2.75 36.20 -7.53
N ALA A 980 2.97 37.22 -8.36
CA ALA A 980 4.21 38.00 -8.35
C ALA A 980 4.43 38.70 -6.99
N ARG A 981 3.37 39.25 -6.38
CA ARG A 981 3.42 39.82 -5.03
C ARG A 981 3.65 38.74 -3.97
N LEU A 982 3.04 37.57 -4.11
CA LEU A 982 3.27 36.43 -3.22
C LEU A 982 4.72 35.94 -3.30
N ALA A 983 5.27 35.78 -4.50
CA ALA A 983 6.67 35.42 -4.74
C ALA A 983 7.63 36.46 -4.12
N GLN A 984 7.28 37.74 -4.22
CA GLN A 984 8.05 38.82 -3.59
C GLN A 984 8.01 38.76 -2.05
N ALA A 985 6.84 38.49 -1.46
CA ALA A 985 6.67 38.39 -0.02
C ALA A 985 7.26 37.11 0.57
N ALA A 986 7.15 35.99 -0.16
CA ALA A 986 7.78 34.73 0.19
C ALA A 986 9.30 34.76 -0.05
N GLY A 987 9.81 35.66 -0.91
CA GLY A 987 11.25 35.85 -1.17
C GLY A 987 11.84 34.80 -2.10
N LEU A 988 11.18 34.57 -3.24
CA LEU A 988 11.63 33.66 -4.29
C LEU A 988 12.68 34.33 -5.20
N ASP A 989 13.49 33.50 -5.85
CA ASP A 989 14.60 33.94 -6.71
C ASP A 989 14.12 34.30 -8.13
N ALA A 990 13.13 33.56 -8.66
CA ALA A 990 12.58 33.79 -9.99
C ALA A 990 11.05 33.65 -10.07
N PHE A 991 10.46 34.30 -11.07
CA PHE A 991 9.03 34.27 -11.37
C PHE A 991 8.79 34.24 -12.90
N LEU A 992 8.01 33.28 -13.36
CA LEU A 992 7.59 33.18 -14.76
C LEU A 992 6.24 33.88 -14.96
N ILE A 993 5.99 34.46 -16.14
CA ILE A 993 4.68 35.06 -16.47
C ILE A 993 3.81 34.21 -17.42
N SER A 994 4.31 33.05 -17.84
CA SER A 994 3.61 32.09 -18.71
C SER A 994 4.12 30.68 -18.42
N HIS A 995 3.34 29.67 -18.83
CA HIS A 995 3.74 28.26 -18.86
C HIS A 995 2.96 27.55 -19.97
N GLU A 996 3.66 27.01 -20.98
CA GLU A 996 3.09 26.36 -22.18
C GLU A 996 2.02 27.14 -23.00
N LEU A 997 1.93 28.46 -22.87
CA LEU A 997 0.87 29.27 -23.50
C LEU A 997 1.19 29.61 -24.98
N GLN A 998 1.33 28.60 -25.85
CA GLN A 998 1.75 28.79 -27.25
C GLN A 998 0.93 29.86 -27.99
N SER A 999 -0.36 29.62 -28.26
CA SER A 999 -1.21 30.52 -29.05
C SER A 999 -1.27 31.92 -28.46
N ALA A 1000 -1.47 32.03 -27.14
CA ALA A 1000 -1.54 33.31 -26.46
C ALA A 1000 -0.22 34.10 -26.50
N VAL A 1001 0.94 33.45 -26.44
CA VAL A 1001 2.26 34.11 -26.53
C VAL A 1001 2.61 34.51 -27.97
N GLU A 1002 2.05 33.85 -28.98
CA GLU A 1002 2.20 34.24 -30.40
C GLU A 1002 1.35 35.45 -30.79
N HIS A 1003 0.34 35.83 -29.99
CA HIS A 1003 -0.57 36.95 -30.26
C HIS A 1003 -0.36 38.14 -29.31
N CYS A 1004 -0.77 39.32 -29.76
CA CYS A 1004 -0.83 40.57 -28.98
C CYS A 1004 0.43 40.90 -28.13
N PRO A 1005 1.63 41.00 -28.73
CA PRO A 1005 2.89 41.15 -28.00
C PRO A 1005 2.95 42.41 -27.10
N ASP A 1006 2.21 43.47 -27.42
CA ASP A 1006 2.13 44.68 -26.58
C ASP A 1006 1.41 44.43 -25.24
N LEU A 1007 0.43 43.51 -25.21
CA LEU A 1007 -0.28 43.12 -23.97
C LEU A 1007 0.67 42.32 -23.05
N TRP A 1008 1.51 41.45 -23.62
CA TRP A 1008 2.58 40.77 -22.89
C TRP A 1008 3.65 41.72 -22.36
N ALA A 1009 4.09 42.70 -23.17
CA ALA A 1009 5.03 43.73 -22.73
C ALA A 1009 4.46 44.56 -21.56
N ALA A 1010 3.16 44.90 -21.60
CA ALA A 1010 2.46 45.59 -20.52
C ALA A 1010 2.34 44.72 -19.25
N LEU A 1011 2.00 43.43 -19.37
CA LEU A 1011 1.98 42.48 -18.26
C LEU A 1011 3.36 42.37 -17.61
N LEU A 1012 4.42 42.21 -18.40
CA LEU A 1012 5.79 42.10 -17.92
C LEU A 1012 6.24 43.35 -17.14
N ALA A 1013 5.90 44.55 -17.63
CA ALA A 1013 6.17 45.80 -16.92
C ALA A 1013 5.44 45.87 -15.56
N ARG A 1014 4.18 45.42 -15.49
CA ARG A 1014 3.41 45.32 -14.24
C ARG A 1014 4.00 44.28 -13.28
N THR A 1015 4.47 43.14 -13.79
CA THR A 1015 5.14 42.09 -13.01
C THR A 1015 6.46 42.59 -12.41
N ARG A 1016 7.29 43.30 -13.19
CA ARG A 1016 8.53 43.97 -12.71
C ARG A 1016 8.27 45.03 -11.64
N ALA A 1017 7.10 45.66 -11.63
CA ALA A 1017 6.70 46.54 -10.54
C ALA A 1017 6.46 45.75 -9.24
N ALA A 1018 5.81 44.58 -9.33
CA ALA A 1018 5.41 43.72 -8.22
C ALA A 1018 6.52 42.79 -7.66
N PHE A 1019 7.46 42.34 -8.49
CA PHE A 1019 8.52 41.38 -8.12
C PHE A 1019 9.91 41.90 -8.56
N LYS A 1020 10.90 41.77 -7.67
CA LYS A 1020 12.28 42.27 -7.86
C LYS A 1020 13.33 41.19 -8.11
N GLY A 1021 12.95 39.91 -8.02
CA GLY A 1021 13.81 38.80 -8.46
C GLY A 1021 13.83 38.65 -9.98
N GLN A 1022 14.33 37.51 -10.46
CA GLN A 1022 14.47 37.26 -11.89
C GLN A 1022 13.11 37.02 -12.56
N VAL A 1023 12.79 37.75 -13.64
CA VAL A 1023 11.55 37.55 -14.40
C VAL A 1023 11.84 36.95 -15.78
N SER A 1024 11.07 35.92 -16.11
CA SER A 1024 11.18 35.15 -17.36
C SER A 1024 9.79 34.65 -17.78
N VAL A 1025 9.76 33.74 -18.74
CA VAL A 1025 8.60 33.10 -19.38
C VAL A 1025 8.88 31.61 -19.53
N ALA A 1026 7.85 30.81 -19.80
CA ALA A 1026 7.97 29.44 -20.31
C ALA A 1026 7.04 29.26 -21.51
N PHE A 1027 7.54 28.63 -22.57
CA PHE A 1027 6.83 28.38 -23.83
C PHE A 1027 7.45 27.22 -24.62
N ASN A 1028 6.64 26.56 -25.45
CA ASN A 1028 6.99 25.37 -26.25
C ASN A 1028 7.78 25.71 -27.54
N PRO A 1029 8.42 24.71 -28.18
CA PRO A 1029 9.26 24.91 -29.36
C PRO A 1029 8.66 25.60 -30.60
N PRO A 1030 7.36 25.53 -30.91
CA PRO A 1030 6.80 26.29 -32.05
C PRO A 1030 7.05 27.80 -31.93
N VAL A 1031 6.95 28.34 -30.71
CA VAL A 1031 7.27 29.76 -30.41
C VAL A 1031 8.77 30.04 -30.59
N VAL A 1032 9.65 29.04 -30.40
CA VAL A 1032 11.09 29.16 -30.67
C VAL A 1032 11.37 29.29 -32.17
N ASP A 1033 10.55 28.73 -33.05
CA ASP A 1033 10.71 28.92 -34.50
C ASP A 1033 10.20 30.31 -34.95
N ASN A 1034 9.14 30.83 -34.32
CA ASN A 1034 8.51 32.11 -34.66
C ASN A 1034 8.95 33.32 -33.83
N TRP A 1035 9.87 33.15 -32.87
CA TRP A 1035 10.15 34.09 -31.77
C TRP A 1035 10.32 35.57 -32.14
N ARG A 1036 10.81 35.88 -33.36
CA ARG A 1036 11.00 37.26 -33.84
C ARG A 1036 9.70 38.03 -33.99
N GLN A 1037 8.60 37.33 -34.21
CA GLN A 1037 7.25 37.89 -34.36
C GLN A 1037 6.52 37.85 -33.02
N SER A 1038 6.56 36.70 -32.34
CA SER A 1038 5.87 36.43 -31.08
C SER A 1038 6.44 37.19 -29.87
N LEU A 1039 7.76 37.36 -29.81
CA LEU A 1039 8.47 37.81 -28.61
C LEU A 1039 9.38 39.05 -28.84
N PRO A 1040 8.88 40.17 -29.40
CA PRO A 1040 9.72 41.36 -29.62
C PRO A 1040 10.25 41.96 -28.30
N TRP A 1041 9.58 41.70 -27.18
CA TRP A 1041 9.93 42.13 -25.82
C TRP A 1041 10.93 41.21 -25.10
N ILE A 1042 11.36 40.08 -25.70
CA ILE A 1042 12.21 39.04 -25.07
C ILE A 1042 13.50 39.59 -24.41
N ARG A 1043 14.07 40.68 -24.94
CA ARG A 1043 15.29 41.33 -24.42
C ARG A 1043 15.14 41.90 -23.00
N THR A 1044 13.90 42.09 -22.53
CA THR A 1044 13.56 42.67 -21.21
C THR A 1044 13.49 41.64 -20.08
N LEU A 1045 13.54 40.35 -20.41
CA LEU A 1045 13.65 39.24 -19.45
C LEU A 1045 15.07 39.14 -18.88
N ASP A 1046 15.25 38.49 -17.74
CA ASP A 1046 16.60 38.25 -17.17
C ASP A 1046 17.29 37.05 -17.80
N PHE A 1047 16.51 35.99 -18.04
CA PHE A 1047 16.84 34.80 -18.81
C PHE A 1047 15.63 34.47 -19.69
N VAL A 1048 15.78 33.51 -20.60
CA VAL A 1048 14.67 33.00 -21.42
C VAL A 1048 14.38 31.58 -20.96
N GLY A 1049 13.17 31.32 -20.44
CA GLY A 1049 12.71 29.96 -20.17
C GLY A 1049 12.08 29.37 -21.43
N VAL A 1050 12.37 28.10 -21.68
CA VAL A 1050 11.81 27.32 -22.81
C VAL A 1050 11.44 25.93 -22.29
N ASP A 1051 10.27 25.47 -22.66
CA ASP A 1051 9.82 24.10 -22.37
C ASP A 1051 10.40 23.23 -23.49
N CYS A 1052 11.48 22.50 -23.19
CA CYS A 1052 12.48 22.04 -24.16
C CYS A 1052 12.07 20.75 -24.89
N TYR A 1053 10.83 20.73 -25.37
CA TYR A 1053 10.16 19.59 -26.00
C TYR A 1053 10.42 19.47 -27.52
N PHE A 1054 11.69 19.56 -27.94
CA PHE A 1054 12.10 19.48 -29.35
C PHE A 1054 12.15 18.04 -29.91
N PRO A 1055 11.47 17.73 -31.03
CA PRO A 1055 11.67 16.43 -31.69
C PRO A 1055 13.12 16.29 -32.19
N THR A 1056 13.78 15.18 -31.86
CA THR A 1056 15.18 14.91 -32.23
C THR A 1056 15.32 13.99 -33.46
N THR A 1057 14.24 13.33 -33.89
CA THR A 1057 14.19 12.57 -35.15
C THR A 1057 12.85 12.78 -35.87
N VAL A 1058 12.88 13.31 -37.09
CA VAL A 1058 11.70 13.37 -37.99
C VAL A 1058 11.93 12.57 -39.29
N ASP A 1059 13.19 12.43 -39.75
CA ASP A 1059 13.53 11.82 -41.05
C ASP A 1059 14.53 10.63 -40.98
N VAL A 1060 14.79 10.07 -39.80
CA VAL A 1060 15.62 8.86 -39.65
C VAL A 1060 14.73 7.74 -39.10
N PRO A 1061 14.66 6.56 -39.74
CA PRO A 1061 13.94 5.42 -39.17
C PRO A 1061 14.49 5.12 -37.77
N PRO A 1062 13.65 4.65 -36.82
CA PRO A 1062 14.09 4.41 -35.46
C PRO A 1062 15.35 3.54 -35.47
N LEU A 1063 16.43 4.07 -34.88
CA LEU A 1063 17.66 3.31 -34.72
C LEU A 1063 17.31 1.97 -34.07
N PRO A 1064 17.84 0.82 -34.54
CA PRO A 1064 17.63 -0.43 -33.85
C PRO A 1064 17.97 -0.26 -32.36
N TRP A 1065 17.13 -0.82 -31.47
CA TRP A 1065 17.24 -0.67 -30.01
C TRP A 1065 18.66 -0.96 -29.45
N GLN A 1066 19.45 -1.74 -30.18
CA GLN A 1066 20.83 -2.12 -29.83
C GLN A 1066 21.89 -1.02 -30.11
N ASP A 1067 21.58 0.00 -30.92
CA ASP A 1067 22.55 1.01 -31.39
C ASP A 1067 22.48 2.35 -30.62
N ALA A 1068 21.43 2.59 -29.84
CA ALA A 1068 21.21 3.85 -29.14
C ALA A 1068 22.27 4.10 -28.04
N ASN A 1069 23.02 5.20 -28.17
CA ASN A 1069 24.10 5.57 -27.27
C ASN A 1069 24.20 7.09 -27.08
N VAL A 1070 24.96 7.51 -26.07
CA VAL A 1070 25.13 8.93 -25.69
C VAL A 1070 25.63 9.79 -26.85
N SER A 1071 26.46 9.27 -27.74
CA SER A 1071 26.96 10.01 -28.91
C SER A 1071 25.87 10.30 -29.94
N ALA A 1072 24.95 9.36 -30.17
CA ALA A 1072 23.84 9.54 -31.11
C ALA A 1072 22.86 10.60 -30.60
N VAL A 1073 22.48 10.53 -29.32
CA VAL A 1073 21.62 11.54 -28.67
C VAL A 1073 22.29 12.92 -28.67
N ALA A 1074 23.57 13.00 -28.29
CA ALA A 1074 24.31 14.25 -28.27
C ALA A 1074 24.36 14.92 -29.65
N ALA A 1075 24.51 14.13 -30.73
CA ALA A 1075 24.49 14.64 -32.11
C ALA A 1075 23.09 15.13 -32.54
N ALA A 1076 22.02 14.38 -32.23
CA ALA A 1076 20.65 14.78 -32.56
C ALA A 1076 20.24 16.10 -31.88
N TRP A 1077 20.72 16.34 -30.65
CA TRP A 1077 20.47 17.57 -29.90
C TRP A 1077 21.19 18.83 -30.43
N GLU A 1078 22.12 18.71 -31.40
CA GLU A 1078 22.80 19.88 -31.97
C GLU A 1078 21.85 20.81 -32.76
N ALA A 1079 20.83 20.26 -33.43
CA ALA A 1079 19.87 21.07 -34.19
C ALA A 1079 18.91 21.88 -33.27
N PRO A 1080 18.27 21.29 -32.24
CA PRO A 1080 17.61 22.06 -31.18
C PRO A 1080 18.53 23.10 -30.52
N ALA A 1081 19.77 22.72 -30.20
CA ALA A 1081 20.75 23.65 -29.62
C ALA A 1081 21.07 24.84 -30.55
N ALA A 1082 21.05 24.65 -31.88
CA ALA A 1082 21.23 25.74 -32.83
C ALA A 1082 20.02 26.71 -32.85
N LYS A 1083 18.79 26.19 -32.75
CA LYS A 1083 17.57 27.02 -32.61
C LYS A 1083 17.63 27.87 -31.33
N LEU A 1084 17.94 27.24 -30.20
CA LEU A 1084 18.11 27.91 -28.91
C LEU A 1084 19.26 28.93 -28.93
N ALA A 1085 20.38 28.64 -29.60
CA ALA A 1085 21.46 29.62 -29.77
C ALA A 1085 21.00 30.88 -30.54
N ALA A 1086 20.18 30.70 -31.59
CA ALA A 1086 19.62 31.82 -32.36
C ALA A 1086 18.60 32.64 -31.55
N LEU A 1087 17.82 31.99 -30.68
CA LEU A 1087 16.93 32.64 -29.72
C LEU A 1087 17.71 33.47 -28.68
N SER A 1088 18.76 32.88 -28.08
CA SER A 1088 19.65 33.55 -27.12
C SER A 1088 20.29 34.82 -27.70
N ALA A 1089 20.94 34.72 -28.87
CA ALA A 1089 21.51 35.86 -29.57
C ALA A 1089 20.42 36.90 -29.95
N GLY A 1090 19.24 36.40 -30.36
CA GLY A 1090 18.05 37.19 -30.59
C GLY A 1090 17.59 38.02 -29.41
N ALA A 1091 17.66 37.44 -28.21
CA ALA A 1091 17.35 38.06 -26.93
C ALA A 1091 18.47 38.96 -26.37
N GLY A 1092 19.60 39.09 -27.06
CA GLY A 1092 20.76 39.86 -26.61
C GLY A 1092 21.67 39.05 -25.70
N ASP A 1093 22.03 37.84 -26.17
CA ASP A 1093 22.90 36.87 -25.50
C ASP A 1093 22.43 36.47 -24.10
N LYS A 1094 21.10 36.44 -23.92
CA LYS A 1094 20.45 36.01 -22.68
C LYS A 1094 20.66 34.51 -22.48
N GLN A 1095 20.89 34.12 -21.23
CA GLN A 1095 20.92 32.73 -20.85
C GLN A 1095 19.54 32.08 -21.06
N ILE A 1096 19.55 30.80 -21.43
CA ILE A 1096 18.36 29.96 -21.59
C ILE A 1096 18.35 28.91 -20.48
N VAL A 1097 17.21 28.82 -19.80
CA VAL A 1097 16.89 27.74 -18.86
C VAL A 1097 15.84 26.86 -19.52
N CYS A 1098 16.04 25.55 -19.56
CA CYS A 1098 14.95 24.66 -19.93
C CYS A 1098 13.98 24.55 -18.74
N THR A 1099 12.88 25.32 -18.77
CA THR A 1099 11.88 25.39 -17.69
C THR A 1099 11.08 24.10 -17.54
N GLU A 1100 11.08 23.27 -18.59
CA GLU A 1100 10.56 21.92 -18.53
C GLU A 1100 11.36 20.99 -19.47
N ILE A 1101 11.69 19.78 -19.00
CA ILE A 1101 12.25 18.68 -19.80
C ILE A 1101 11.70 17.36 -19.28
N GLY A 1102 11.20 16.50 -20.16
CA GLY A 1102 10.87 15.12 -19.83
C GLY A 1102 11.34 14.17 -20.92
N SER A 1103 11.71 12.96 -20.53
CA SER A 1103 11.61 11.79 -21.42
C SER A 1103 11.04 10.61 -20.65
N GLN A 1104 10.19 9.82 -21.30
CA GLN A 1104 9.61 8.61 -20.72
C GLN A 1104 10.69 7.55 -20.53
N SER A 1105 10.48 6.62 -19.61
CA SER A 1105 11.35 5.45 -19.49
C SER A 1105 10.91 4.35 -20.45
N ARG A 1106 11.06 4.60 -21.76
CA ARG A 1106 10.70 3.66 -22.84
C ARG A 1106 11.88 3.45 -23.81
N PRO A 1107 11.99 2.33 -24.54
CA PRO A 1107 13.12 2.08 -25.44
C PRO A 1107 13.40 3.18 -26.47
N TRP A 1108 12.37 3.87 -26.98
CA TRP A 1108 12.50 5.00 -27.91
C TRP A 1108 12.66 6.37 -27.22
N ALA A 1109 12.99 6.43 -25.92
CA ALA A 1109 13.20 7.68 -25.16
C ALA A 1109 14.22 8.66 -25.79
N TYR A 1110 15.05 8.19 -26.73
CA TYR A 1110 16.06 8.98 -27.44
C TYR A 1110 15.53 9.73 -28.68
N SER A 1111 14.34 9.40 -29.21
CA SER A 1111 13.80 10.00 -30.46
C SER A 1111 12.89 11.21 -30.23
N VAL A 1112 12.25 11.32 -29.05
CA VAL A 1112 11.28 12.38 -28.73
C VAL A 1112 11.43 12.82 -27.28
N THR A 1113 11.49 14.14 -27.09
CA THR A 1113 11.66 14.83 -25.80
C THR A 1113 10.31 15.20 -25.15
N VAL A 1114 9.28 14.35 -25.29
CA VAL A 1114 7.84 14.66 -25.18
C VAL A 1114 7.19 15.18 -26.47
N GLY A 1115 6.15 14.43 -26.88
CA GLY A 1115 5.16 14.65 -27.93
C GLY A 1115 4.00 13.67 -27.64
N PRO A 1116 2.79 13.88 -28.19
CA PRO A 1116 1.56 13.29 -27.64
C PRO A 1116 1.44 11.76 -27.82
N ARG A 1117 0.28 11.21 -27.41
CA ARG A 1117 -0.15 9.80 -27.57
C ARG A 1117 -0.22 9.27 -29.02
N GLY A 1118 0.47 9.89 -29.98
CA GLY A 1118 0.54 9.41 -31.36
C GLY A 1118 1.64 10.09 -32.17
N HIS A 1119 2.67 9.31 -32.48
CA HIS A 1119 3.02 9.07 -33.89
C HIS A 1119 3.22 7.56 -34.05
N GLU A 1120 2.21 6.90 -34.63
CA GLU A 1120 2.30 5.68 -35.45
C GLU A 1120 3.35 4.62 -35.05
N PHE A 1121 3.43 4.26 -33.76
CA PHE A 1121 3.83 2.91 -33.37
C PHE A 1121 2.55 2.14 -33.06
N THR A 1122 2.11 1.30 -33.99
CA THR A 1122 0.91 0.49 -33.83
C THR A 1122 1.11 -0.55 -32.73
N PRO A 1123 0.03 -1.12 -32.15
CA PRO A 1123 0.14 -2.26 -31.24
C PRO A 1123 0.92 -3.46 -31.82
N GLU A 1124 1.12 -3.51 -33.15
CA GLU A 1124 1.95 -4.52 -33.82
C GLU A 1124 3.48 -4.33 -33.65
N GLN A 1125 3.95 -3.18 -33.17
CA GLN A 1125 5.40 -2.89 -33.03
C GLN A 1125 5.95 -3.07 -31.60
N CYS A 1126 5.09 -3.27 -30.61
CA CYS A 1126 5.46 -3.71 -29.26
C CYS A 1126 4.58 -4.89 -28.86
N THR A 1127 4.89 -6.06 -29.43
CA THR A 1127 4.12 -7.30 -29.22
C THR A 1127 4.40 -7.99 -27.88
N VAL A 1128 5.30 -7.45 -27.05
CA VAL A 1128 5.72 -8.00 -25.76
C VAL A 1128 5.93 -6.86 -24.74
N TRP A 1129 5.35 -6.99 -23.54
CA TRP A 1129 5.30 -5.94 -22.51
C TRP A 1129 6.68 -5.42 -22.04
N ASP A 1130 7.69 -6.28 -21.97
CA ASP A 1130 9.05 -5.89 -21.54
C ASP A 1130 9.77 -4.98 -22.55
N GLN A 1131 9.28 -4.93 -23.80
CA GLN A 1131 9.81 -4.05 -24.85
C GLN A 1131 9.27 -2.61 -24.76
N CYS A 1132 8.56 -2.26 -23.69
CA CYS A 1132 8.02 -0.92 -23.47
C CYS A 1132 8.77 -0.10 -22.41
N HIS A 1133 9.63 -0.69 -21.57
CA HIS A 1133 10.27 -0.01 -20.43
C HIS A 1133 11.80 0.09 -20.59
N SER A 1134 12.42 1.26 -20.39
CA SER A 1134 13.88 1.41 -20.45
C SER A 1134 14.45 2.64 -19.73
N HIS A 1135 14.81 2.44 -18.46
CA HIS A 1135 15.46 3.46 -17.61
C HIS A 1135 16.86 3.80 -18.13
N ARG A 1136 17.51 2.82 -18.76
CA ARG A 1136 18.77 3.02 -19.49
C ARG A 1136 18.60 3.93 -20.70
N ALA A 1137 17.52 3.83 -21.48
CA ALA A 1137 17.27 4.74 -22.58
C ALA A 1137 16.99 6.17 -22.06
N GLN A 1138 16.24 6.29 -20.96
CA GLN A 1138 16.00 7.57 -20.27
C GLN A 1138 17.32 8.21 -19.77
N ALA A 1139 18.23 7.41 -19.20
CA ALA A 1139 19.54 7.86 -18.73
C ALA A 1139 20.46 8.27 -19.91
N ILE A 1140 20.48 7.49 -21.00
CA ILE A 1140 21.24 7.80 -22.23
C ILE A 1140 20.72 9.11 -22.87
N PHE A 1141 19.40 9.30 -22.87
CA PHE A 1141 18.76 10.53 -23.33
C PHE A 1141 19.26 11.75 -22.54
N TYR A 1142 19.15 11.72 -21.22
CA TYR A 1142 19.59 12.84 -20.38
C TYR A 1142 21.10 13.09 -20.49
N ASP A 1143 21.94 12.05 -20.51
CA ASP A 1143 23.39 12.21 -20.61
C ASP A 1143 23.80 12.85 -21.95
N GLY A 1144 23.21 12.40 -23.05
CA GLY A 1144 23.46 12.97 -24.39
C GLY A 1144 22.97 14.41 -24.50
N MET A 1145 21.75 14.68 -24.03
CA MET A 1145 21.17 16.03 -23.99
C MET A 1145 22.02 17.00 -23.18
N PHE A 1146 22.35 16.65 -21.93
CA PHE A 1146 23.12 17.51 -21.03
C PHE A 1146 24.57 17.68 -21.50
N THR A 1147 25.22 16.64 -22.03
CA THR A 1147 26.54 16.74 -22.67
C THR A 1147 26.53 17.73 -23.84
N THR A 1148 25.43 17.81 -24.60
CA THR A 1148 25.30 18.80 -25.68
C THR A 1148 24.95 20.19 -25.15
N LEU A 1149 23.94 20.36 -24.29
CA LEU A 1149 23.49 21.68 -23.84
C LEU A 1149 24.49 22.39 -22.92
N TYR A 1150 25.04 21.73 -21.89
CA TYR A 1150 26.05 22.36 -21.02
C TYR A 1150 27.36 22.71 -21.74
N SER A 1151 27.61 22.14 -22.93
CA SER A 1151 28.74 22.59 -23.77
C SER A 1151 28.50 23.95 -24.48
N LYS A 1152 27.29 24.51 -24.42
CA LYS A 1152 26.91 25.78 -25.05
C LYS A 1152 26.84 26.91 -24.02
N PRO A 1153 27.58 28.04 -24.19
CA PRO A 1153 27.73 29.07 -23.16
C PRO A 1153 26.47 29.88 -22.82
N TRP A 1154 25.39 29.71 -23.59
CA TRP A 1154 24.08 30.31 -23.34
C TRP A 1154 23.14 29.44 -22.49
N PHE A 1155 23.48 28.17 -22.22
CA PHE A 1155 22.62 27.27 -21.44
C PHE A 1155 22.91 27.38 -19.95
N ASP A 1156 21.91 27.69 -19.14
CA ASP A 1156 22.04 27.99 -17.70
C ASP A 1156 21.20 27.03 -16.82
N GLY A 1157 20.92 25.83 -17.31
CA GLY A 1157 20.33 24.74 -16.54
C GLY A 1157 18.95 24.28 -17.00
N PHE A 1158 18.37 23.38 -16.21
CA PHE A 1158 17.08 22.74 -16.45
C PHE A 1158 16.27 22.49 -15.18
N THR A 1159 14.95 22.44 -15.36
CA THR A 1159 13.99 21.80 -14.44
C THR A 1159 13.34 20.60 -15.11
N LEU A 1160 13.56 19.39 -14.56
CA LEU A 1160 12.91 18.18 -15.06
C LEU A 1160 11.42 18.18 -14.75
N TRP A 1161 10.63 17.73 -15.71
CA TRP A 1161 9.19 17.57 -15.57
C TRP A 1161 8.83 16.43 -14.62
N LEU A 1162 7.89 16.71 -13.73
CA LEU A 1162 7.22 15.75 -12.84
C LEU A 1162 8.15 14.92 -11.92
N TRP A 1163 8.65 15.54 -10.85
CA TRP A 1163 8.94 14.81 -9.61
C TRP A 1163 7.70 14.87 -8.70
N ARG A 1164 7.00 13.74 -8.50
CA ARG A 1164 5.73 13.76 -7.77
C ARG A 1164 5.94 14.02 -6.27
N ALA A 1165 4.96 14.66 -5.64
CA ALA A 1165 4.88 14.82 -4.19
C ALA A 1165 4.56 13.50 -3.42
N ASP A 1166 4.43 12.38 -4.13
CA ASP A 1166 4.34 11.03 -3.58
C ASP A 1166 5.74 10.40 -3.47
N PRO A 1167 6.28 10.16 -2.27
CA PRO A 1167 7.62 9.57 -2.09
C PRO A 1167 7.71 8.09 -2.48
N THR A 1168 6.60 7.43 -2.80
CA THR A 1168 6.57 6.06 -3.34
C THR A 1168 6.54 6.01 -4.87
N SER A 1169 6.45 7.17 -5.54
CA SER A 1169 6.48 7.25 -7.01
C SER A 1169 7.88 7.05 -7.60
N GLY A 1170 7.94 6.50 -8.82
CA GLY A 1170 9.18 6.08 -9.46
C GLY A 1170 9.52 4.61 -9.24
N GLY A 1171 10.49 4.11 -10.01
CA GLY A 1171 10.97 2.73 -9.93
C GLY A 1171 11.44 2.17 -11.29
N PRO A 1172 12.09 0.99 -11.31
CA PRO A 1172 12.58 0.32 -12.53
C PRO A 1172 11.49 -0.28 -13.45
N SER A 1173 10.21 0.00 -13.17
CA SER A 1173 9.06 -0.33 -14.02
C SER A 1173 8.14 0.88 -14.28
N ASP A 1174 8.50 2.07 -13.80
CA ASP A 1174 7.73 3.30 -13.99
C ASP A 1174 8.11 3.94 -15.34
N ASP A 1175 7.25 3.84 -16.35
CA ASP A 1175 7.51 4.44 -17.68
C ASP A 1175 7.39 5.98 -17.69
N ALA A 1176 6.90 6.59 -16.61
CA ALA A 1176 6.67 8.03 -16.55
C ALA A 1176 7.96 8.84 -16.46
N PHE A 1177 7.80 10.16 -16.58
CA PHE A 1177 8.88 11.14 -16.67
C PHE A 1177 9.74 11.27 -15.40
N THR A 1178 9.19 10.92 -14.24
CA THR A 1178 9.92 10.97 -12.96
C THR A 1178 11.20 10.14 -13.00
N PRO A 1179 12.37 10.68 -12.61
CA PRO A 1179 13.59 9.91 -12.44
C PRO A 1179 13.66 9.22 -11.06
N SER A 1180 12.69 9.44 -10.15
CA SER A 1180 12.64 8.76 -8.85
C SER A 1180 12.70 7.24 -9.00
N GLY A 1181 13.37 6.55 -8.08
CA GLY A 1181 13.50 5.08 -8.09
C GLY A 1181 14.29 4.47 -9.26
N LYS A 1182 14.98 5.27 -10.09
CA LYS A 1182 15.67 4.82 -11.32
C LYS A 1182 17.19 5.03 -11.20
N PRO A 1183 17.97 4.00 -10.79
CA PRO A 1183 19.36 4.18 -10.37
C PRO A 1183 20.28 4.81 -11.43
N GLU A 1184 20.16 4.38 -12.70
CA GLU A 1184 20.97 4.89 -13.81
C GLU A 1184 20.62 6.34 -14.15
N THR A 1185 19.32 6.66 -14.18
CA THR A 1185 18.82 8.03 -14.41
C THR A 1185 19.29 8.97 -13.30
N ILE A 1186 19.17 8.55 -12.04
CA ILE A 1186 19.66 9.31 -10.87
C ILE A 1186 21.19 9.45 -10.86
N ALA A 1187 21.94 8.45 -11.33
CA ALA A 1187 23.39 8.53 -11.45
C ALA A 1187 23.81 9.60 -12.48
N VAL A 1188 23.22 9.60 -13.68
CA VAL A 1188 23.45 10.65 -14.69
C VAL A 1188 23.07 12.02 -14.12
N LEU A 1189 21.94 12.14 -13.44
CA LEU A 1189 21.51 13.42 -12.89
C LEU A 1189 22.42 13.94 -11.77
N ARG A 1190 22.93 13.05 -10.90
CA ARG A 1190 23.94 13.40 -9.88
C ARG A 1190 25.22 13.99 -10.48
N ASP A 1191 25.67 13.47 -11.63
CA ASP A 1191 26.83 14.06 -12.33
C ASP A 1191 26.56 15.52 -12.71
N PHE A 1192 25.40 15.84 -13.27
CA PHE A 1192 25.06 17.19 -13.73
C PHE A 1192 24.50 18.11 -12.63
N TRP A 1193 24.00 17.60 -11.50
CA TRP A 1193 23.63 18.39 -10.33
C TRP A 1193 24.83 18.75 -9.45
N GLY A 1194 25.74 17.78 -9.24
CA GLY A 1194 26.93 17.92 -8.40
C GLY A 1194 26.80 17.28 -7.02
N SER A 1195 27.91 16.69 -6.54
CA SER A 1195 28.03 16.05 -5.23
C SER A 1195 28.24 17.09 -4.11
N GLY A 1196 27.23 17.95 -3.92
CA GLY A 1196 27.39 19.30 -3.38
C GLY A 1196 26.83 19.62 -1.99
N ARG A 1197 26.54 18.65 -1.12
CA ARG A 1197 26.38 18.88 0.35
C ARG A 1197 26.54 17.59 1.14
N ALA A 1198 27.36 17.63 2.18
CA ALA A 1198 27.40 16.55 3.17
C ALA A 1198 26.06 16.49 3.92
N SER A 1199 25.64 15.28 4.33
CA SER A 1199 24.53 15.09 5.28
C SER A 1199 24.68 16.07 6.44
N PRO A 1200 23.63 16.81 6.83
CA PRO A 1200 23.57 17.38 8.16
C PRO A 1200 23.81 16.24 9.15
N SER A 1201 24.70 16.45 10.12
CA SER A 1201 24.92 15.49 11.19
C SER A 1201 23.61 15.32 11.97
N ARG A 1202 23.25 14.07 12.27
CA ARG A 1202 22.14 13.78 13.19
C ARG A 1202 22.41 14.42 14.55
N GLU A 1203 21.60 15.41 14.91
CA GLU A 1203 21.25 15.80 16.28
C GLU A 1203 19.72 15.67 16.44
#